data_AF-A0A1G2JC68-F1
#
_entry.id   AF-A0A1G2JC68-F1
#
_cell.length_a   1.000
_cell.length_b   1.000
_cell.length_c   1.000
_cell.angle_alpha   90.00
_cell.angle_beta   90.00
_cell.angle_gamma   90.00
#
_symmetry.space_group_name_H-M   'P 1'
#
loop_
_entity.id
_entity.type
_entity.pdbx_description
1 polymer ?
#
loop_
_entity_poly.entity_id
_entity_poly.type
_entity_poly.pdbx_seq_one_letter_code
_entity_poly.pdbx_strand_id
1 'polypeptide(L)'
;MMQNKATFEFVSYRFEPQKKRIFFDYKLSQKGIEPVLFTETIILPKIPNLKNIPTEAVKKALQGAHIALGVSYYKLFCAEKIKLSYILSKEGADFWNVFYKKGLGEFFYKNKLDPKIFPGFAFKINAEIKNLRLNRNNKFLVGVAGGKDSIVSCELLKKYGADFSAIFFETQKKSELVDSVIKKVEIKSLKVRRILDNKVFDTEAGYYSGHVPVSGIYAFLGILSALFYNYSFFVVSNEYSSNFGNVKYKGATINHQWSKSSEFEKLFQSYVRRFISPDLFYFSLLRPFYEIRIAELFSEHKKYFDVFSSCNNNFKIGGATNGKLWCGQCPKCAFVFLILLPFVPKETLIKIFGKNLMENTGLLATFRDILGFGRVKPFDCVGTYEESRAAFYMSRALFRDDLAGEVFLPKIDPEDNRYFFNEKKLPLKIYFQDKRKPQELVDKVFKTQPSLVPDYLKFLGMRNALILGYGIEGKATKEYLEKKFSALKIATSDAKDGPDYLAKQKNYDIAIKSPGVYKKYIKIPYTTATNIFFSYAKQIPGVKIIGVTGTKGKSTTASLIYHILKKSGKTAQLLGNIGTPMLSALLGKIKKNTIFVLELSSYQLDDIKYSPDIAVLTSLFPEHMDYHYTVKNYYNAKKNIIMHQEKEDVFIFNQKDKKALSWLSEVRGKAVPFAQDAFLNEIDLPLIGPHNRENIRAAVSAVKEFAIADAKIRRGIKTFKPLPHRLEFVGKHKNIRFYDDAISTTPESTIMAIKSLKEVDTIFLGGENRGYNFSGLEKAIKKYKIRNVALFPESGDKIRLAGLNILKTRSMEEAVIFAYKNTEPGKICLLSSASPSYSLWKNFEEKGDQFKLLVKAYQK
;
A
#
# COMPACT_ATOMS: atom_id res chain seq x y z
N MET A 1 44.32 11.29 -24.68
CA MET A 1 43.40 10.41 -23.91
C MET A 1 42.75 9.46 -24.89
N MET A 2 43.13 8.17 -24.86
CA MET A 2 42.70 7.17 -25.83
C MET A 2 41.16 7.06 -25.85
N GLN A 3 40.55 7.33 -27.00
CA GLN A 3 39.15 7.03 -27.29
C GLN A 3 38.98 5.51 -27.37
N ASN A 4 38.83 4.85 -26.22
CA ASN A 4 38.77 3.40 -26.12
C ASN A 4 37.40 2.86 -26.54
N LYS A 5 37.32 2.29 -27.75
CA LYS A 5 36.22 1.42 -28.23
C LYS A 5 36.17 0.11 -27.42
N ALA A 6 35.89 0.19 -26.13
CA ALA A 6 35.80 -0.97 -25.23
C ALA A 6 34.38 -1.56 -25.25
N THR A 7 34.30 -2.88 -25.13
CA THR A 7 33.05 -3.65 -24.95
C THR A 7 33.07 -4.32 -23.59
N PHE A 8 32.00 -4.14 -22.82
CA PHE A 8 31.78 -4.84 -21.55
C PHE A 8 30.70 -5.91 -21.72
N GLU A 9 31.03 -7.15 -21.36
CA GLU A 9 30.18 -8.32 -21.58
C GLU A 9 29.81 -8.98 -20.25
N PHE A 10 28.52 -9.23 -20.06
CA PHE A 10 27.98 -10.08 -18.99
C PHE A 10 28.00 -11.52 -19.50
N VAL A 11 29.07 -12.26 -19.19
CA VAL A 11 29.41 -13.53 -19.85
C VAL A 11 28.49 -14.65 -19.35
N SER A 12 28.61 -15.02 -18.08
CA SER A 12 27.91 -16.17 -17.52
C SER A 12 27.70 -16.02 -16.02
N TYR A 13 26.85 -16.88 -15.46
CA TYR A 13 26.85 -17.14 -14.03
C TYR A 13 26.77 -18.65 -13.78
N ARG A 14 27.39 -19.11 -12.69
CA ARG A 14 27.35 -20.51 -12.25
C ARG A 14 26.81 -20.59 -10.84
N PHE A 15 25.70 -21.30 -10.65
CA PHE A 15 25.06 -21.49 -9.34
C PHE A 15 25.34 -22.90 -8.81
N GLU A 16 26.10 -22.99 -7.72
CA GLU A 16 26.45 -24.25 -7.03
C GLU A 16 25.77 -24.30 -5.65
N PRO A 17 24.46 -24.61 -5.56
CA PRO A 17 23.69 -24.52 -4.32
C PRO A 17 24.26 -25.39 -3.18
N GLN A 18 24.72 -26.59 -3.49
CA GLN A 18 25.30 -27.52 -2.51
C GLN A 18 26.62 -27.02 -1.92
N LYS A 19 27.42 -26.31 -2.73
CA LYS A 19 28.66 -25.66 -2.28
C LYS A 19 28.44 -24.28 -1.69
N LYS A 20 27.18 -23.79 -1.65
CA LYS A 20 26.79 -22.47 -1.17
C LYS A 20 27.50 -21.33 -1.92
N ARG A 21 27.74 -21.50 -3.22
CA ARG A 21 28.50 -20.54 -4.03
C ARG A 21 27.75 -20.15 -5.31
N ILE A 22 27.92 -18.89 -5.71
CA ILE A 22 27.50 -18.37 -7.01
C ILE A 22 28.69 -17.61 -7.59
N PHE A 23 28.99 -17.86 -8.87
CA PHE A 23 30.01 -17.13 -9.62
C PHE A 23 29.33 -16.29 -10.69
N PHE A 24 29.83 -15.07 -10.88
CA PHE A 24 29.37 -14.13 -11.88
C PHE A 24 30.55 -13.65 -12.72
N ASP A 25 30.53 -13.97 -14.01
CA ASP A 25 31.66 -13.72 -14.91
C ASP A 25 31.39 -12.52 -15.80
N TYR A 26 32.43 -11.71 -15.99
CA TYR A 26 32.44 -10.52 -16.83
C TYR A 26 33.68 -10.52 -17.72
N LYS A 27 33.56 -9.93 -18.90
CA LYS A 27 34.67 -9.75 -19.83
C LYS A 27 34.69 -8.31 -20.32
N LEU A 28 35.87 -7.71 -20.28
CA LEU A 28 36.14 -6.47 -20.97
C LEU A 28 37.01 -6.77 -22.19
N SER A 29 36.68 -6.19 -23.34
CA SER A 29 37.47 -6.34 -24.57
C SER A 29 37.69 -4.99 -25.23
N GLN A 30 38.92 -4.75 -25.68
CA GLN A 30 39.30 -3.54 -26.40
C GLN A 30 40.16 -3.94 -27.61
N LYS A 31 40.00 -3.23 -28.72
CA LYS A 31 40.79 -3.51 -29.94
C LYS A 31 42.29 -3.35 -29.65
N GLY A 32 43.06 -4.40 -29.92
CA GLY A 32 44.52 -4.40 -29.74
C GLY A 32 45.01 -4.61 -28.30
N ILE A 33 44.12 -4.94 -27.35
CA ILE A 33 44.46 -5.25 -25.96
C ILE A 33 43.86 -6.61 -25.60
N GLU A 34 44.58 -7.42 -24.84
CA GLU A 34 44.09 -8.70 -24.34
C GLU A 34 42.83 -8.50 -23.47
N PRO A 35 41.76 -9.31 -23.65
CA PRO A 35 40.56 -9.19 -22.85
C PRO A 35 40.80 -9.43 -21.36
N VAL A 36 40.31 -8.53 -20.51
CA VAL A 36 40.34 -8.71 -19.06
C VAL A 36 39.10 -9.47 -18.61
N LEU A 37 39.31 -10.58 -17.91
CA LEU A 37 38.25 -11.40 -17.32
C LEU A 37 38.12 -11.11 -15.83
N PHE A 38 36.88 -11.01 -15.35
CA PHE A 38 36.57 -10.84 -13.94
C PHE A 38 35.58 -11.90 -13.48
N THR A 39 35.80 -12.44 -12.28
CA THR A 39 34.82 -13.31 -11.63
C THR A 39 34.49 -12.79 -10.24
N GLU A 40 33.22 -12.48 -10.01
CA GLU A 40 32.72 -12.17 -8.67
C GLU A 40 32.14 -13.43 -8.01
N THR A 41 32.45 -13.66 -6.73
CA THR A 41 31.92 -14.81 -5.98
C THR A 41 31.01 -14.37 -4.84
N ILE A 42 29.81 -14.94 -4.80
CA ILE A 42 28.88 -14.84 -3.67
C ILE A 42 28.89 -16.15 -2.87
N ILE A 43 29.12 -16.05 -1.56
CA ILE A 43 29.00 -17.17 -0.63
C ILE A 43 27.70 -17.03 0.16
N LEU A 44 26.89 -18.07 0.10
CA LEU A 44 25.59 -18.15 0.75
C LEU A 44 25.74 -18.69 2.19
N PRO A 45 24.89 -18.23 3.14
CA PRO A 45 24.98 -18.64 4.55
C PRO A 45 24.70 -20.13 4.77
N LYS A 46 23.83 -20.72 3.94
CA LYS A 46 23.42 -22.12 4.03
C LYS A 46 22.93 -22.60 2.67
N ILE A 47 22.64 -23.90 2.55
CA ILE A 47 22.11 -24.47 1.32
C ILE A 47 20.73 -23.83 1.01
N PRO A 48 20.51 -23.26 -0.19
CA PRO A 48 19.23 -22.71 -0.61
C PRO A 48 18.10 -23.74 -0.61
N ASN A 49 16.89 -23.34 -0.23
CA ASN A 49 15.70 -24.18 -0.33
C ASN A 49 14.98 -23.92 -1.67
N LEU A 50 15.14 -24.84 -2.63
CA LEU A 50 14.59 -24.69 -3.98
C LEU A 50 13.33 -25.54 -4.23
N LYS A 51 12.87 -26.35 -3.26
CA LYS A 51 11.87 -27.42 -3.47
C LYS A 51 10.54 -26.95 -4.10
N ASN A 52 10.12 -25.71 -3.83
CA ASN A 52 8.84 -25.16 -4.27
C ASN A 52 8.99 -23.80 -5.00
N ILE A 53 10.15 -23.57 -5.62
CA ILE A 53 10.43 -22.31 -6.32
C ILE A 53 10.49 -22.59 -7.83
N PRO A 54 9.71 -21.88 -8.67
CA PRO A 54 9.84 -22.02 -10.12
C PRO A 54 11.27 -21.75 -10.59
N THR A 55 11.85 -22.67 -11.37
CA THR A 55 13.23 -22.57 -11.88
C THR A 55 13.48 -21.24 -12.63
N GLU A 56 12.49 -20.77 -13.39
CA GLU A 56 12.58 -19.49 -14.09
C GLU A 56 12.64 -18.29 -13.13
N ALA A 57 12.03 -18.34 -11.94
CA ALA A 57 12.12 -17.26 -10.95
C ALA A 57 13.54 -17.17 -10.38
N VAL A 58 14.15 -18.33 -10.10
CA VAL A 58 15.56 -18.43 -9.69
C VAL A 58 16.48 -17.86 -10.77
N LYS A 59 16.29 -18.27 -12.02
CA LYS A 59 17.05 -17.78 -13.18
C LYS A 59 16.95 -16.26 -13.33
N LYS A 60 15.75 -15.69 -13.23
CA LYS A 60 15.53 -14.23 -13.34
C LYS A 60 16.15 -13.46 -12.18
N ALA A 61 16.07 -13.98 -10.96
CA ALA A 61 16.74 -13.38 -9.80
C ALA A 61 18.28 -13.41 -9.94
N LEU A 62 18.85 -14.51 -10.43
CA LEU A 62 20.29 -14.63 -10.69
C LEU A 62 20.75 -13.71 -11.82
N GLN A 63 19.99 -13.61 -12.92
CA GLN A 63 20.25 -12.64 -13.99
C GLN A 63 20.24 -11.20 -13.47
N GLY A 64 19.25 -10.83 -12.65
CA GLY A 64 19.20 -9.51 -12.05
C GLY A 64 20.41 -9.23 -11.14
N ALA A 65 20.81 -10.20 -10.32
CA ALA A 65 22.03 -10.07 -9.50
C ALA A 65 23.29 -9.91 -10.38
N HIS A 66 23.42 -10.68 -11.46
CA HIS A 66 24.55 -10.59 -12.40
C HIS A 66 24.70 -9.19 -12.99
N ILE A 67 23.58 -8.59 -13.45
CA ILE A 67 23.59 -7.23 -13.99
C ILE A 67 23.95 -6.22 -12.90
N ALA A 68 23.30 -6.28 -11.73
CA ALA A 68 23.53 -5.33 -10.66
C ALA A 68 24.98 -5.33 -10.15
N LEU A 69 25.57 -6.51 -9.96
CA LEU A 69 26.97 -6.68 -9.51
C LEU A 69 27.97 -6.16 -10.54
N GLY A 70 27.66 -6.34 -11.83
CA GLY A 70 28.51 -5.94 -12.96
C GLY A 70 28.81 -4.45 -13.01
N VAL A 71 28.03 -3.60 -12.33
CA VAL A 71 28.30 -2.16 -12.22
C VAL A 71 29.68 -1.88 -11.61
N SER A 72 30.17 -2.77 -10.74
CA SER A 72 31.48 -2.66 -10.08
C SER A 72 32.65 -2.80 -11.05
N TYR A 73 32.43 -3.52 -12.15
CA TYR A 73 33.43 -3.84 -13.17
C TYR A 73 33.27 -2.94 -14.40
N TYR A 74 32.04 -2.67 -14.84
CA TYR A 74 31.75 -1.75 -15.95
C TYR A 74 32.39 -0.37 -15.72
N LYS A 75 32.31 0.14 -14.49
CA LYS A 75 32.81 1.49 -14.16
C LYS A 75 34.30 1.67 -14.45
N LEU A 76 35.09 0.59 -14.41
CA LEU A 76 36.55 0.69 -14.54
C LEU A 76 36.95 1.29 -15.89
N PHE A 77 36.12 1.12 -16.93
CA PHE A 77 36.43 1.57 -18.29
C PHE A 77 35.33 2.41 -18.95
N CYS A 78 34.10 2.41 -18.41
CA CYS A 78 32.95 3.04 -19.05
C CYS A 78 32.75 2.61 -20.51
N ALA A 79 32.75 1.30 -20.75
CA ALA A 79 32.68 0.74 -22.11
C ALA A 79 31.53 1.32 -22.94
N GLU A 80 31.82 1.63 -24.22
CA GLU A 80 30.87 2.19 -25.20
C GLU A 80 29.87 1.15 -25.71
N LYS A 81 30.11 -0.14 -25.45
CA LYS A 81 29.20 -1.23 -25.82
C LYS A 81 28.99 -2.16 -24.64
N ILE A 82 27.75 -2.56 -24.46
CA ILE A 82 27.35 -3.55 -23.46
C ILE A 82 26.75 -4.76 -24.19
N LYS A 83 27.24 -5.98 -23.88
CA LYS A 83 26.64 -7.23 -24.35
C LYS A 83 26.16 -8.07 -23.18
N LEU A 84 24.96 -8.63 -23.30
CA LEU A 84 24.37 -9.53 -22.31
C LEU A 84 24.15 -10.90 -22.93
N SER A 85 24.46 -11.97 -22.20
CA SER A 85 24.16 -13.35 -22.60
C SER A 85 22.68 -13.73 -22.48
N TYR A 86 21.81 -12.81 -22.05
CA TYR A 86 20.37 -13.01 -21.96
C TYR A 86 19.58 -11.81 -22.49
N ILE A 87 18.39 -12.11 -23.02
CA ILE A 87 17.50 -11.15 -23.68
C ILE A 87 16.67 -10.38 -22.64
N LEU A 88 16.69 -9.06 -22.73
CA LEU A 88 15.81 -8.16 -21.97
C LEU A 88 14.59 -7.76 -22.79
N SER A 89 13.45 -7.57 -22.11
CA SER A 89 12.33 -6.80 -22.66
C SER A 89 12.66 -5.30 -22.63
N LYS A 90 11.89 -4.48 -23.36
CA LYS A 90 12.02 -3.00 -23.31
C LYS A 90 11.90 -2.48 -21.87
N GLU A 91 10.86 -2.90 -21.16
CA GLU A 91 10.63 -2.56 -19.75
C GLU A 91 11.83 -2.93 -18.84
N GLY A 92 12.45 -4.10 -19.09
CA GLY A 92 13.62 -4.54 -18.33
C GLY A 92 14.86 -3.72 -18.64
N ALA A 93 15.13 -3.42 -19.91
CA ALA A 93 16.24 -2.57 -20.32
C ALA A 93 16.08 -1.13 -19.80
N ASP A 94 14.86 -0.58 -19.83
CA ASP A 94 14.56 0.76 -19.30
C ASP A 94 14.91 0.86 -17.80
N PHE A 95 14.54 -0.16 -17.01
CA PHE A 95 14.95 -0.23 -15.60
C PHE A 95 16.48 -0.21 -15.45
N TRP A 96 17.20 -1.06 -16.19
CA TRP A 96 18.66 -1.15 -16.07
C TRP A 96 19.38 0.09 -16.57
N ASN A 97 18.84 0.75 -17.59
CA ASN A 97 19.32 2.04 -18.08
C ASN A 97 19.25 3.10 -16.97
N VAL A 98 18.13 3.17 -16.24
CA VAL A 98 17.99 4.08 -15.11
C VAL A 98 18.92 3.68 -13.97
N PHE A 99 19.01 2.39 -13.65
CA PHE A 99 19.88 1.87 -12.58
C PHE A 99 21.35 2.27 -12.77
N TYR A 100 21.90 2.08 -13.97
CA TYR A 100 23.28 2.45 -14.27
C TYR A 100 23.47 3.96 -14.33
N LYS A 101 22.61 4.68 -15.06
CA LYS A 101 22.76 6.14 -15.23
C LYS A 101 22.66 6.90 -13.91
N LYS A 102 21.65 6.60 -13.08
CA LYS A 102 21.45 7.30 -11.80
C LYS A 102 22.29 6.70 -10.68
N GLY A 103 22.49 5.39 -10.66
CA GLY A 103 23.33 4.72 -9.66
C GLY A 103 24.82 5.09 -9.76
N LEU A 104 25.32 5.37 -10.97
CA LEU A 104 26.67 5.88 -11.21
C LEU A 104 26.74 7.42 -11.27
N GLY A 105 25.71 8.14 -10.86
CA GLY A 105 25.65 9.60 -10.97
C GLY A 105 26.82 10.32 -10.29
N GLU A 106 27.18 9.93 -9.07
CA GLU A 106 28.35 10.48 -8.38
C GLU A 106 29.66 10.09 -9.06
N PHE A 107 29.75 8.86 -9.56
CA PHE A 107 30.92 8.39 -10.30
C PHE A 107 31.16 9.23 -11.55
N PHE A 108 30.12 9.52 -12.34
CA PHE A 108 30.23 10.40 -13.50
C PHE A 108 30.65 11.82 -13.10
N TYR A 109 30.05 12.36 -12.04
CA TYR A 109 30.39 13.69 -11.52
C TYR A 109 31.86 13.79 -11.09
N LYS A 110 32.34 12.84 -10.27
CA LYS A 110 33.72 12.84 -9.73
C LYS A 110 34.77 12.65 -10.83
N ASN A 111 34.48 11.83 -11.83
CA ASN A 111 35.39 11.59 -12.95
C ASN A 111 35.19 12.59 -14.11
N LYS A 112 34.34 13.61 -13.94
CA LYS A 112 34.03 14.64 -14.96
C LYS A 112 33.53 14.06 -16.30
N LEU A 113 32.84 12.92 -16.24
CA LEU A 113 32.29 12.21 -17.40
C LEU A 113 30.87 12.66 -17.70
N ASP A 114 30.49 12.74 -18.98
CA ASP A 114 29.09 12.96 -19.36
C ASP A 114 28.29 11.65 -19.21
N PRO A 115 27.20 11.60 -18.41
CA PRO A 115 26.36 10.40 -18.31
C PRO A 115 25.81 9.87 -19.64
N LYS A 116 25.83 10.68 -20.71
CA LYS A 116 25.48 10.26 -22.08
C LYS A 116 26.43 9.22 -22.67
N ILE A 117 27.64 9.03 -22.12
CA ILE A 117 28.55 7.96 -22.57
C ILE A 117 27.98 6.56 -22.33
N PHE A 118 27.00 6.41 -21.42
CA PHE A 118 26.40 5.12 -21.13
C PHE A 118 25.58 4.62 -22.33
N PRO A 119 25.95 3.49 -22.96
CA PRO A 119 25.40 3.08 -24.26
C PRO A 119 24.00 2.49 -24.21
N GLY A 120 23.48 2.23 -23.02
CA GLY A 120 22.20 1.56 -22.84
C GLY A 120 22.28 0.04 -22.92
N PHE A 121 21.25 -0.62 -22.40
CA PHE A 121 21.03 -2.05 -22.53
C PHE A 121 20.17 -2.35 -23.76
N ALA A 122 20.59 -3.33 -24.57
CA ALA A 122 19.81 -3.81 -25.70
C ALA A 122 18.55 -4.59 -25.24
N PHE A 123 17.48 -4.56 -26.05
CA PHE A 123 16.21 -5.24 -25.75
C PHE A 123 15.54 -5.81 -27.00
N LYS A 124 14.59 -6.74 -26.79
CA LYS A 124 13.66 -7.24 -27.82
C LYS A 124 12.24 -6.71 -27.56
N ILE A 125 11.59 -6.18 -28.59
CA ILE A 125 10.27 -5.51 -28.50
C ILE A 125 9.18 -6.45 -27.97
N ASN A 126 9.18 -7.70 -28.41
CA ASN A 126 8.15 -8.70 -28.06
C ASN A 126 8.68 -9.82 -27.14
N ALA A 127 9.54 -9.49 -26.19
CA ALA A 127 9.99 -10.47 -25.20
C ALA A 127 8.86 -10.82 -24.23
N GLU A 128 8.50 -12.11 -24.14
CA GLU A 128 7.47 -12.58 -23.22
C GLU A 128 7.92 -12.41 -21.76
N ILE A 129 7.05 -11.85 -20.92
CA ILE A 129 7.26 -11.71 -19.48
C ILE A 129 6.36 -12.72 -18.77
N LYS A 130 6.98 -13.71 -18.11
CA LYS A 130 6.27 -14.71 -17.33
C LYS A 130 6.13 -14.24 -15.89
N ASN A 131 4.89 -14.17 -15.42
CA ASN A 131 4.57 -13.85 -14.03
C ASN A 131 4.61 -15.16 -13.22
N LEU A 132 5.49 -15.23 -12.21
CA LEU A 132 5.77 -16.48 -11.50
C LEU A 132 5.34 -16.35 -10.04
N ARG A 133 4.36 -17.17 -9.64
CA ARG A 133 3.82 -17.17 -8.28
C ARG A 133 4.69 -17.96 -7.32
N LEU A 134 4.77 -17.49 -6.08
CA LEU A 134 5.43 -18.15 -4.97
C LEU A 134 4.44 -18.37 -3.82
N ASN A 135 4.77 -19.30 -2.93
CA ASN A 135 4.03 -19.47 -1.69
C ASN A 135 4.25 -18.27 -0.78
N ARG A 136 3.27 -17.38 -0.72
CA ARG A 136 3.28 -16.23 0.19
C ARG A 136 3.34 -16.67 1.64
N ASN A 137 4.02 -15.87 2.45
CA ASN A 137 4.06 -15.99 3.89
C ASN A 137 4.25 -14.61 4.53
N ASN A 138 4.15 -14.54 5.85
CA ASN A 138 4.33 -13.30 6.60
C ASN A 138 5.72 -13.21 7.26
N LYS A 139 6.76 -13.69 6.57
CA LYS A 139 8.15 -13.65 7.05
C LYS A 139 8.92 -12.50 6.42
N PHE A 140 9.68 -11.80 7.25
CA PHE A 140 10.45 -10.63 6.85
C PHE A 140 11.95 -10.91 6.93
N LEU A 141 12.66 -10.55 5.87
CA LEU A 141 14.11 -10.54 5.83
C LEU A 141 14.56 -9.07 5.88
N VAL A 142 15.14 -8.65 6.99
CA VAL A 142 15.48 -7.24 7.24
C VAL A 142 16.95 -7.01 6.96
N GLY A 143 17.27 -6.08 6.06
CA GLY A 143 18.63 -5.62 5.82
C GLY A 143 19.15 -4.88 7.06
N VAL A 144 20.13 -5.48 7.73
CA VAL A 144 20.76 -4.90 8.93
C VAL A 144 22.13 -4.35 8.58
N ALA A 145 22.37 -3.12 9.00
CA ALA A 145 23.68 -2.50 9.05
C ALA A 145 24.01 -2.16 10.51
N GLY A 146 25.25 -1.76 10.79
CA GLY A 146 25.68 -1.35 12.14
C GLY A 146 25.04 -0.04 12.64
N GLY A 147 24.24 0.63 11.82
CA GLY A 147 23.69 1.95 12.10
C GLY A 147 22.34 1.92 12.82
N LYS A 148 21.90 3.12 13.27
CA LYS A 148 20.65 3.34 14.01
C LYS A 148 19.39 2.90 13.25
N ASP A 149 19.37 3.03 11.93
CA ASP A 149 18.14 2.87 11.12
C ASP A 149 17.64 1.43 11.14
N SER A 150 18.54 0.49 10.87
CA SER A 150 18.22 -0.94 10.92
C SER A 150 17.85 -1.42 12.31
N ILE A 151 18.41 -0.80 13.35
CA ILE A 151 18.04 -1.07 14.75
C ILE A 151 16.58 -0.69 14.98
N VAL A 152 16.19 0.54 14.58
CA VAL A 152 14.80 1.02 14.71
C VAL A 152 13.84 0.10 13.94
N SER A 153 14.15 -0.28 12.70
CA SER A 153 13.31 -1.22 11.95
C SER A 153 13.13 -2.57 12.66
N CYS A 154 14.22 -3.12 13.22
CA CYS A 154 14.17 -4.38 13.95
C CYS A 154 13.31 -4.27 15.21
N GLU A 155 13.49 -3.21 16.01
CA GLU A 155 12.71 -2.99 17.25
C GLU A 155 11.22 -2.74 16.95
N LEU A 156 10.89 -2.02 15.88
CA LEU A 156 9.50 -1.83 15.43
C LEU A 156 8.85 -3.17 15.04
N LEU A 157 9.55 -4.02 14.29
CA LEU A 157 9.05 -5.34 13.91
C LEU A 157 8.97 -6.31 15.10
N LYS A 158 9.94 -6.25 16.02
CA LYS A 158 9.95 -7.05 17.27
C LYS A 158 8.76 -6.67 18.15
N LYS A 159 8.51 -5.38 18.36
CA LYS A 159 7.35 -4.86 19.11
C LYS A 159 6.01 -5.25 18.47
N TYR A 160 5.95 -5.32 17.15
CA TYR A 160 4.76 -5.79 16.42
C TYR A 160 4.53 -7.31 16.49
N GLY A 161 5.55 -8.08 16.88
CA GLY A 161 5.50 -9.54 16.89
C GLY A 161 5.62 -10.17 15.49
N ALA A 162 6.37 -9.55 14.57
CA ALA A 162 6.65 -10.12 13.26
C ALA A 162 7.60 -11.34 13.33
N ASP A 163 7.44 -12.31 12.44
CA ASP A 163 8.44 -13.37 12.21
C ASP A 163 9.50 -12.82 11.24
N PHE A 164 10.65 -12.42 11.78
CA PHE A 164 11.71 -11.82 10.96
C PHE A 164 13.11 -12.34 11.27
N SER A 165 14.00 -12.19 10.31
CA SER A 165 15.42 -12.47 10.44
C SER A 165 16.23 -11.34 9.81
N ALA A 166 17.43 -11.11 10.33
CA ALA A 166 18.39 -10.19 9.74
C ALA A 166 19.05 -10.79 8.50
N ILE A 167 19.42 -9.94 7.55
CA ILE A 167 20.42 -10.23 6.52
C ILE A 167 21.42 -9.10 6.46
N PHE A 168 22.68 -9.44 6.22
CA PHE A 168 23.72 -8.47 5.94
C PHE A 168 24.77 -9.04 4.99
N PHE A 169 25.50 -8.13 4.38
CA PHE A 169 26.42 -8.43 3.29
C PHE A 169 27.84 -8.02 3.69
N GLU A 170 28.75 -9.00 3.75
CA GLU A 170 30.18 -8.77 3.99
C GLU A 170 30.89 -8.64 2.65
N THR A 171 31.57 -7.52 2.40
CA THR A 171 32.29 -7.28 1.14
C THR A 171 33.78 -7.25 1.40
N GLN A 172 34.52 -8.28 0.95
CA GLN A 172 35.94 -8.56 1.25
C GLN A 172 36.34 -8.74 2.72
N LYS A 173 35.73 -8.01 3.66
CA LYS A 173 36.04 -8.02 5.10
C LYS A 173 34.83 -8.42 5.94
N LYS A 174 35.07 -9.13 7.04
CA LYS A 174 34.06 -9.44 8.08
C LYS A 174 33.67 -8.18 8.87
N SER A 175 32.45 -8.14 9.42
CA SER A 175 31.97 -6.99 10.21
C SER A 175 31.49 -7.39 11.60
N GLU A 176 32.36 -7.22 12.61
CA GLU A 176 32.03 -7.44 14.03
C GLU A 176 30.96 -6.46 14.56
N LEU A 177 30.91 -5.25 13.98
CA LEU A 177 29.90 -4.23 14.28
C LEU A 177 28.49 -4.77 14.03
N VAL A 178 28.25 -5.33 12.84
CA VAL A 178 26.91 -5.83 12.48
C VAL A 178 26.54 -7.05 13.32
N ASP A 179 27.50 -7.95 13.56
CA ASP A 179 27.32 -9.12 14.43
C ASP A 179 26.92 -8.70 15.86
N SER A 180 27.56 -7.66 16.40
CA SER A 180 27.27 -7.13 17.74
C SER A 180 25.86 -6.54 17.84
N VAL A 181 25.44 -5.77 16.84
CA VAL A 181 24.07 -5.24 16.76
C VAL A 181 23.05 -6.37 16.70
N ILE A 182 23.22 -7.34 15.80
CA ILE A 182 22.29 -8.47 15.66
C ILE A 182 22.17 -9.27 16.96
N LYS A 183 23.30 -9.52 17.64
CA LYS A 183 23.32 -10.20 18.94
C LYS A 183 22.48 -9.43 19.98
N LYS A 184 22.58 -8.10 20.00
CA LYS A 184 21.83 -7.23 20.92
C LYS A 184 20.34 -7.10 20.59
N VAL A 185 19.97 -7.29 19.31
CA VAL A 185 18.57 -7.39 18.86
C VAL A 185 17.94 -8.75 19.21
N GLU A 186 18.76 -9.81 19.33
CA GLU A 186 18.37 -11.18 19.67
C GLU A 186 17.53 -11.88 18.58
N ILE A 187 18.01 -11.83 17.34
CA ILE A 187 17.33 -12.42 16.18
C ILE A 187 18.25 -13.30 15.36
N LYS A 188 17.65 -14.20 14.58
CA LYS A 188 18.38 -15.02 13.60
C LYS A 188 18.92 -14.14 12.47
N SER A 189 20.04 -14.52 11.88
CA SER A 189 20.63 -13.79 10.77
C SER A 189 21.12 -14.67 9.63
N LEU A 190 21.17 -14.07 8.45
CA LEU A 190 21.75 -14.62 7.23
C LEU A 190 22.95 -13.76 6.83
N LYS A 191 24.14 -14.34 6.84
CA LYS A 191 25.39 -13.68 6.43
C LYS A 191 25.73 -14.09 5.00
N VAL A 192 25.64 -13.15 4.06
CA VAL A 192 26.05 -13.36 2.66
C VAL A 192 27.39 -12.69 2.44
N ARG A 193 28.39 -13.43 1.92
CA ARG A 193 29.71 -12.87 1.64
C ARG A 193 29.88 -12.59 0.16
N ARG A 194 30.37 -11.40 -0.15
CA ARG A 194 30.66 -10.89 -1.49
C ARG A 194 32.17 -10.77 -1.65
N ILE A 195 32.74 -11.48 -2.62
CA ILE A 195 34.17 -11.48 -2.91
C ILE A 195 34.35 -10.89 -4.30
N LEU A 196 34.91 -9.69 -4.35
CA LEU A 196 35.24 -9.02 -5.61
C LEU A 196 36.52 -9.62 -6.18
N ASP A 197 36.62 -9.58 -7.50
CA ASP A 197 37.88 -9.92 -8.17
C ASP A 197 38.96 -8.91 -7.73
N ASN A 198 40.16 -9.40 -7.42
CA ASN A 198 41.26 -8.55 -6.95
C ASN A 198 41.63 -7.45 -7.95
N LYS A 199 41.41 -7.68 -9.25
CA LYS A 199 41.67 -6.70 -10.31
C LYS A 199 40.83 -5.43 -10.20
N VAL A 200 39.75 -5.43 -9.40
CA VAL A 200 38.96 -4.22 -9.12
C VAL A 200 39.68 -3.23 -8.21
N PHE A 201 40.65 -3.71 -7.43
CA PHE A 201 41.46 -2.87 -6.53
C PHE A 201 42.76 -2.41 -7.18
N ASP A 202 43.04 -2.88 -8.39
CA ASP A 202 44.20 -2.45 -9.14
C ASP A 202 44.03 -0.99 -9.58
N THR A 203 45.08 -0.19 -9.36
CA THR A 203 45.13 1.24 -9.70
C THR A 203 46.02 1.51 -10.91
N GLU A 204 46.28 0.49 -11.74
CA GLU A 204 46.96 0.64 -13.03
C GLU A 204 46.45 1.82 -13.85
N ALA A 205 47.35 2.40 -14.66
CA ALA A 205 47.09 3.60 -15.46
C ALA A 205 45.95 3.38 -16.47
N GLY A 206 44.75 3.85 -16.13
CA GLY A 206 43.59 3.87 -17.04
C GLY A 206 42.24 3.48 -16.42
N TYR A 207 42.20 2.94 -15.19
CA TYR A 207 40.94 2.54 -14.56
C TYR A 207 40.27 3.72 -13.86
N TYR A 208 38.97 3.91 -14.08
CA TYR A 208 38.20 4.85 -13.29
C TYR A 208 37.84 4.25 -11.93
N SER A 209 37.95 5.07 -10.89
CA SER A 209 37.51 4.74 -9.53
C SER A 209 36.28 5.56 -9.14
N GLY A 210 35.57 5.11 -8.11
CA GLY A 210 34.45 5.87 -7.55
C GLY A 210 33.29 5.03 -7.03
N HIS A 211 32.25 5.74 -6.60
CA HIS A 211 31.07 5.19 -5.96
C HIS A 211 30.26 4.30 -6.91
N VAL A 212 29.64 3.26 -6.35
CA VAL A 212 28.68 2.38 -7.03
C VAL A 212 27.42 2.29 -6.17
N PRO A 213 26.25 1.98 -6.76
CA PRO A 213 25.00 1.88 -6.01
C PRO A 213 24.94 0.63 -5.12
N VAL A 214 25.74 0.57 -4.05
CA VAL A 214 25.89 -0.59 -3.15
C VAL A 214 24.54 -1.02 -2.56
N SER A 215 23.71 -0.07 -2.11
CA SER A 215 22.36 -0.39 -1.60
C SER A 215 21.47 -1.02 -2.67
N GLY A 216 21.64 -0.63 -3.94
CA GLY A 216 20.96 -1.26 -5.07
C GLY A 216 21.43 -2.69 -5.29
N ILE A 217 22.74 -2.95 -5.23
CA ILE A 217 23.31 -4.31 -5.30
C ILE A 217 22.74 -5.18 -4.16
N TYR A 218 22.72 -4.67 -2.93
CA TYR A 218 22.16 -5.38 -1.78
C TYR A 218 20.65 -5.58 -1.90
N ALA A 219 19.93 -4.73 -2.62
CA ALA A 219 18.53 -4.95 -2.95
C ALA A 219 18.33 -6.21 -3.81
N PHE A 220 19.16 -6.39 -4.84
CA PHE A 220 19.13 -7.60 -5.67
C PHE A 220 19.55 -8.86 -4.91
N LEU A 221 20.64 -8.80 -4.13
CA LEU A 221 21.08 -9.93 -3.31
C LEU A 221 20.09 -10.26 -2.18
N GLY A 222 19.41 -9.25 -1.64
CA GLY A 222 18.37 -9.40 -0.62
C GLY A 222 17.13 -10.11 -1.16
N ILE A 223 16.67 -9.73 -2.36
CA ILE A 223 15.57 -10.43 -3.05
C ILE A 223 15.95 -11.86 -3.42
N LEU A 224 17.18 -12.07 -3.92
CA LEU A 224 17.70 -13.42 -4.20
C LEU A 224 17.71 -14.29 -2.92
N SER A 225 18.11 -13.71 -1.79
CA SER A 225 18.11 -14.40 -0.50
C SER A 225 16.70 -14.64 0.03
N ALA A 226 15.78 -13.69 -0.13
CA ALA A 226 14.38 -13.85 0.25
C ALA A 226 13.75 -15.01 -0.53
N LEU A 227 14.02 -15.11 -1.83
CA LEU A 227 13.63 -16.23 -2.68
C LEU A 227 14.19 -17.55 -2.14
N PHE A 228 15.51 -17.66 -1.96
CA PHE A 228 16.19 -18.90 -1.55
C PHE A 228 15.82 -19.41 -0.15
N TYR A 229 15.41 -18.52 0.75
CA TYR A 229 15.13 -18.85 2.14
C TYR A 229 13.66 -18.67 2.54
N ASN A 230 12.76 -18.57 1.56
CA ASN A 230 11.32 -18.54 1.73
C ASN A 230 10.80 -17.38 2.59
N TYR A 231 11.22 -16.15 2.24
CA TYR A 231 10.69 -14.90 2.79
C TYR A 231 9.89 -14.16 1.71
N SER A 232 8.72 -13.63 2.07
CA SER A 232 7.92 -12.80 1.15
C SER A 232 8.33 -11.32 1.16
N PHE A 233 8.97 -10.85 2.24
CA PHE A 233 9.34 -9.45 2.38
C PHE A 233 10.85 -9.31 2.54
N PHE A 234 11.48 -8.51 1.69
CA PHE A 234 12.81 -7.96 1.91
C PHE A 234 12.69 -6.49 2.32
N VAL A 235 13.03 -6.20 3.57
CA VAL A 235 12.81 -4.90 4.21
C VAL A 235 14.13 -4.17 4.36
N VAL A 236 14.18 -2.91 3.94
CA VAL A 236 15.31 -2.00 4.21
C VAL A 236 14.87 -0.86 5.13
N SER A 237 15.83 -0.06 5.59
CA SER A 237 15.62 0.97 6.62
C SER A 237 15.97 2.38 6.13
N ASN A 238 15.69 2.67 4.87
CA ASN A 238 15.96 3.98 4.26
C ASN A 238 14.88 5.01 4.60
N GLU A 239 15.30 6.15 5.10
CA GLU A 239 14.53 7.33 5.49
C GLU A 239 14.04 8.15 4.29
N TYR A 240 13.13 9.11 4.52
CA TYR A 240 12.66 10.03 3.48
C TYR A 240 13.78 10.94 2.95
N SER A 241 14.77 11.25 3.79
CA SER A 241 15.89 12.16 3.49
C SER A 241 16.81 11.65 2.37
N SER A 242 16.81 10.35 2.06
CA SER A 242 17.58 9.81 0.93
C SER A 242 17.01 10.20 -0.46
N ASN A 243 15.85 10.87 -0.52
CA ASN A 243 15.28 11.41 -1.75
C ASN A 243 16.02 12.66 -2.27
N PHE A 244 16.75 13.37 -1.41
CA PHE A 244 17.31 14.67 -1.75
C PHE A 244 18.72 14.53 -2.35
N GLY A 245 18.89 15.09 -3.54
CA GLY A 245 20.17 15.09 -4.26
C GLY A 245 21.22 16.03 -3.67
N ASN A 246 22.46 15.88 -4.14
CA ASN A 246 23.63 16.63 -3.68
C ASN A 246 23.92 17.85 -4.57
N VAL A 247 23.89 17.67 -5.90
CA VAL A 247 24.36 18.70 -6.86
C VAL A 247 23.66 18.58 -8.22
N LYS A 248 23.56 19.68 -8.98
CA LYS A 248 23.18 19.65 -10.40
C LYS A 248 24.44 19.52 -11.27
N TYR A 249 24.46 18.54 -12.17
CA TYR A 249 25.58 18.29 -13.07
C TYR A 249 25.07 17.93 -14.47
N LYS A 250 25.53 18.65 -15.50
CA LYS A 250 25.22 18.42 -16.92
C LYS A 250 23.71 18.21 -17.18
N GLY A 251 22.85 19.02 -16.54
CA GLY A 251 21.40 18.99 -16.70
C GLY A 251 20.64 17.96 -15.83
N ALA A 252 21.34 17.14 -15.04
CA ALA A 252 20.74 16.17 -14.13
C ALA A 252 21.02 16.52 -12.65
N THR A 253 20.10 16.17 -11.75
CA THR A 253 20.38 16.20 -10.31
C THR A 253 21.06 14.90 -9.90
N ILE A 254 22.28 14.99 -9.38
CA ILE A 254 23.05 13.86 -8.87
C ILE A 254 22.66 13.62 -7.42
N ASN A 255 22.17 12.42 -7.12
CA ASN A 255 21.87 11.94 -5.78
C ASN A 255 22.80 10.77 -5.46
N HIS A 256 23.76 10.98 -4.54
CA HIS A 256 24.65 9.93 -4.03
C HIS A 256 23.88 8.71 -3.51
N GLN A 257 22.74 8.97 -2.88
CA GLN A 257 21.90 7.97 -2.24
C GLN A 257 20.73 7.54 -3.14
N TRP A 258 20.84 7.67 -4.46
CA TRP A 258 19.71 7.37 -5.36
C TRP A 258 19.15 5.95 -5.16
N SER A 259 20.01 4.95 -4.93
CA SER A 259 19.60 3.57 -4.66
C SER A 259 18.95 3.35 -3.27
N LYS A 260 18.84 4.41 -2.46
CA LYS A 260 18.05 4.46 -1.22
C LYS A 260 16.82 5.36 -1.34
N SER A 261 16.58 5.99 -2.50
CA SER A 261 15.45 6.89 -2.72
C SER A 261 14.12 6.14 -2.91
N SER A 262 13.01 6.86 -2.73
CA SER A 262 11.66 6.37 -3.03
C SER A 262 11.44 6.12 -4.52
N GLU A 263 12.19 6.80 -5.39
CA GLU A 263 12.20 6.53 -6.84
C GLU A 263 12.73 5.13 -7.12
N PHE A 264 13.92 4.81 -6.61
CA PHE A 264 14.51 3.47 -6.75
C PHE A 264 13.61 2.40 -6.11
N GLU A 265 13.06 2.66 -4.93
CA GLU A 265 12.16 1.73 -4.24
C GLU A 265 10.95 1.34 -5.10
N LYS A 266 10.29 2.33 -5.73
CA LYS A 266 9.15 2.10 -6.64
C LYS A 266 9.57 1.34 -7.90
N LEU A 267 10.67 1.74 -8.52
CA LEU A 267 11.19 1.11 -9.74
C LEU A 267 11.60 -0.34 -9.48
N PHE A 268 12.33 -0.59 -8.39
CA PHE A 268 12.82 -1.91 -8.02
C PHE A 268 11.69 -2.83 -7.58
N GLN A 269 10.73 -2.36 -6.76
CA GLN A 269 9.56 -3.18 -6.43
C GLN A 269 8.72 -3.51 -7.68
N SER A 270 8.61 -2.59 -8.63
CA SER A 270 7.94 -2.86 -9.91
C SER A 270 8.70 -3.89 -10.73
N TYR A 271 10.03 -3.80 -10.77
CA TYR A 271 10.90 -4.79 -11.42
C TYR A 271 10.74 -6.18 -10.78
N VAL A 272 10.80 -6.28 -9.44
CA VAL A 272 10.62 -7.55 -8.70
C VAL A 272 9.25 -8.16 -9.02
N ARG A 273 8.17 -7.38 -8.91
CA ARG A 273 6.80 -7.82 -9.21
C ARG A 273 6.66 -8.33 -10.65
N ARG A 274 7.28 -7.64 -11.61
CA ARG A 274 7.12 -7.89 -13.04
C ARG A 274 7.97 -9.05 -13.55
N PHE A 275 9.22 -9.15 -13.10
CA PHE A 275 10.23 -10.03 -13.70
C PHE A 275 10.66 -11.20 -12.81
N ILE A 276 10.41 -11.14 -11.50
CA ILE A 276 10.77 -12.20 -10.56
C ILE A 276 9.52 -12.86 -10.01
N SER A 277 8.74 -12.13 -9.20
CA SER A 277 7.49 -12.62 -8.63
C SER A 277 6.68 -11.49 -8.01
N PRO A 278 5.34 -11.47 -8.16
CA PRO A 278 4.44 -10.52 -7.50
C PRO A 278 4.21 -10.87 -6.03
N ASP A 279 4.80 -11.97 -5.56
CA ASP A 279 4.69 -12.48 -4.19
C ASP A 279 5.96 -12.18 -3.36
N LEU A 280 6.92 -11.44 -3.95
CA LEU A 280 8.06 -10.85 -3.26
C LEU A 280 7.89 -9.33 -3.17
N PHE A 281 8.18 -8.78 -2.00
CA PHE A 281 8.00 -7.37 -1.69
C PHE A 281 9.28 -6.76 -1.14
N TYR A 282 9.77 -5.76 -1.85
CA TYR A 282 10.81 -4.82 -1.42
C TYR A 282 10.17 -3.51 -1.00
N PHE A 283 10.48 -3.06 0.21
CA PHE A 283 10.10 -1.73 0.68
C PHE A 283 11.01 -1.26 1.81
N SER A 284 11.01 0.05 2.06
CA SER A 284 11.68 0.63 3.21
C SER A 284 10.68 0.91 4.34
N LEU A 285 10.89 0.31 5.51
CA LEU A 285 10.00 0.48 6.66
C LEU A 285 10.02 1.91 7.20
N LEU A 286 11.19 2.58 7.13
CA LEU A 286 11.38 3.94 7.65
C LEU A 286 11.15 5.05 6.62
N ARG A 287 10.74 4.70 5.39
CA ARG A 287 10.42 5.69 4.34
C ARG A 287 9.49 6.81 4.79
N PRO A 288 8.47 6.57 5.64
CA PRO A 288 7.58 7.65 6.08
C PRO A 288 8.28 8.75 6.88
N PHE A 289 9.46 8.49 7.44
CA PHE A 289 10.10 9.38 8.41
C PHE A 289 11.34 10.06 7.83
N TYR A 290 11.52 11.32 8.21
CA TYR A 290 12.81 11.98 8.17
C TYR A 290 13.76 11.36 9.20
N GLU A 291 15.06 11.51 8.98
CA GLU A 291 16.15 11.02 9.83
C GLU A 291 16.03 11.49 11.29
N ILE A 292 15.57 12.74 11.52
CA ILE A 292 15.36 13.27 12.88
C ILE A 292 14.34 12.47 13.69
N ARG A 293 13.26 12.01 13.04
CA ARG A 293 12.23 11.17 13.68
C ARG A 293 12.75 9.76 13.94
N ILE A 294 13.66 9.26 13.11
CA ILE A 294 14.36 7.99 13.35
C ILE A 294 15.35 8.13 14.51
N ALA A 295 16.03 9.26 14.64
CA ALA A 295 16.93 9.55 15.75
C ALA A 295 16.18 9.57 17.10
N GLU A 296 15.00 10.17 17.12
CA GLU A 296 14.10 10.11 18.28
C GLU A 296 13.69 8.67 18.62
N LEU A 297 13.19 7.89 17.65
CA LEU A 297 12.82 6.49 17.88
C LEU A 297 14.02 5.65 18.37
N PHE A 298 15.22 5.90 17.82
CA PHE A 298 16.44 5.21 18.24
C PHE A 298 16.83 5.58 19.69
N SER A 299 16.61 6.81 20.13
CA SER A 299 16.99 7.29 21.46
C SER A 299 16.29 6.52 22.60
N GLU A 300 15.13 5.94 22.33
CA GLU A 300 14.40 5.07 23.28
C GLU A 300 15.15 3.75 23.56
N HIS A 301 16.09 3.36 22.68
CA HIS A 301 16.80 2.09 22.75
C HIS A 301 18.25 2.21 23.23
N LYS A 302 18.42 2.75 24.44
CA LYS A 302 19.72 3.00 25.10
C LYS A 302 20.66 1.80 25.11
N LYS A 303 20.11 0.58 25.11
CA LYS A 303 20.90 -0.67 25.06
C LYS A 303 21.84 -0.76 23.86
N TYR A 304 21.65 -0.01 22.79
CA TYR A 304 22.51 -0.08 21.60
C TYR A 304 23.65 0.94 21.58
N PHE A 305 23.70 1.87 22.54
CA PHE A 305 24.62 3.01 22.49
C PHE A 305 26.11 2.62 22.48
N ASP A 306 26.43 1.42 22.96
CA ASP A 306 27.78 0.84 23.02
C ASP A 306 28.17 0.02 21.77
N VAL A 307 27.22 -0.32 20.90
CA VAL A 307 27.44 -1.26 19.78
C VAL A 307 27.10 -0.70 18.40
N PHE A 308 26.51 0.50 18.29
CA PHE A 308 26.10 1.05 17.00
C PHE A 308 27.15 1.99 16.39
N SER A 309 27.25 1.99 15.06
CA SER A 309 27.97 3.01 14.31
C SER A 309 27.54 3.10 12.85
N SER A 310 27.41 4.33 12.37
CA SER A 310 27.26 4.64 10.95
C SER A 310 28.51 5.29 10.35
N CYS A 311 29.66 5.24 11.05
CA CYS A 311 30.89 5.87 10.59
C CYS A 311 31.40 5.20 9.30
N ASN A 312 31.60 5.98 8.24
CA ASN A 312 32.06 5.47 6.94
C ASN A 312 33.43 4.76 7.00
N ASN A 313 34.28 5.09 7.98
CA ASN A 313 35.58 4.44 8.15
C ASN A 313 35.46 2.95 8.55
N ASN A 314 34.35 2.53 9.19
CA ASN A 314 34.11 1.12 9.52
C ASN A 314 33.89 0.23 8.28
N PHE A 315 33.55 0.83 7.14
CA PHE A 315 33.15 0.12 5.93
C PHE A 315 34.14 0.30 4.76
N LYS A 316 35.21 1.10 4.95
CA LYS A 316 36.27 1.25 3.93
C LYS A 316 37.13 -0.01 3.89
N ILE A 317 37.34 -0.53 2.68
CA ILE A 317 38.30 -1.61 2.42
C ILE A 317 39.70 -1.02 2.66
N GLY A 318 40.43 -1.56 3.64
CA GLY A 318 41.74 -1.02 4.09
C GLY A 318 41.68 0.10 5.14
N GLY A 319 40.49 0.54 5.56
CA GLY A 319 40.35 1.51 6.65
C GLY A 319 40.60 0.88 8.03
N ALA A 320 41.53 1.45 8.80
CA ALA A 320 41.67 1.15 10.22
C ALA A 320 40.75 2.09 11.01
N THR A 321 39.71 1.55 11.63
CA THR A 321 39.24 2.11 12.90
C THR A 321 40.05 1.39 13.96
N ASN A 322 40.92 2.11 14.69
CA ASN A 322 41.80 1.55 15.72
C ASN A 322 40.99 1.00 16.92
N GLY A 323 40.16 -0.02 16.71
CA GLY A 323 39.19 -0.56 17.67
C GLY A 323 37.99 0.34 17.99
N LYS A 324 37.95 1.60 17.53
CA LYS A 324 36.90 2.58 17.89
C LYS A 324 35.71 2.56 16.91
N LEU A 325 34.48 2.61 17.43
CA LEU A 325 33.26 2.69 16.63
C LEU A 325 33.11 4.00 15.84
N TRP A 326 33.59 5.11 16.39
CA TRP A 326 33.45 6.46 15.82
C TRP A 326 34.81 7.13 15.68
N CYS A 327 35.12 7.67 14.50
CA CYS A 327 36.38 8.41 14.30
C CYS A 327 36.30 9.86 14.82
N GLY A 328 35.09 10.41 14.98
CA GLY A 328 34.87 11.77 15.47
C GLY A 328 35.46 12.88 14.58
N GLN A 329 35.68 12.58 13.29
CA GLN A 329 36.31 13.49 12.33
C GLN A 329 35.61 13.54 10.95
N CYS A 330 34.77 12.56 10.62
CA CYS A 330 34.10 12.54 9.31
C CYS A 330 32.71 13.21 9.34
N PRO A 331 32.17 13.65 8.18
CA PRO A 331 30.86 14.28 8.10
C PRO A 331 29.71 13.44 8.66
N LYS A 332 29.80 12.10 8.54
CA LYS A 332 28.79 11.21 9.12
C LYS A 332 28.84 11.17 10.66
N CYS A 333 30.01 11.33 11.29
CA CYS A 333 30.09 11.46 12.76
C CYS A 333 29.45 12.78 13.22
N ALA A 334 29.82 13.89 12.58
CA ALA A 334 29.27 15.21 12.90
C ALA A 334 27.74 15.24 12.75
N PHE A 335 27.23 14.69 11.65
CA PHE A 335 25.79 14.62 11.40
C PHE A 335 25.05 13.73 12.41
N VAL A 336 25.57 12.52 12.73
CA VAL A 336 24.87 11.64 13.69
C VAL A 336 24.92 12.19 15.11
N PHE A 337 26.01 12.86 15.50
CA PHE A 337 26.07 13.57 16.77
C PHE A 337 24.99 14.66 16.83
N LEU A 338 24.92 15.51 15.79
CA LEU A 338 23.94 16.59 15.70
C LEU A 338 22.49 16.08 15.74
N ILE A 339 22.16 15.05 14.96
CA ILE A 339 20.77 14.58 14.83
C ILE A 339 20.25 13.86 16.09
N LEU A 340 21.15 13.32 16.92
CA LEU A 340 20.81 12.67 18.20
C LEU A 340 20.73 13.67 19.37
N LEU A 341 21.38 14.82 19.25
CA LEU A 341 21.49 15.83 20.31
C LEU A 341 20.14 16.29 20.91
N PRO A 342 19.04 16.40 20.15
CA PRO A 342 17.74 16.77 20.73
C PRO A 342 17.13 15.70 21.64
N PHE A 343 17.57 14.45 21.57
CA PHE A 343 16.91 13.30 22.22
C PHE A 343 17.82 12.53 23.16
N VAL A 344 19.13 12.74 23.09
CA VAL A 344 20.12 12.07 23.92
C VAL A 344 20.88 13.11 24.73
N PRO A 345 21.01 12.96 26.06
CA PRO A 345 21.77 13.89 26.89
C PRO A 345 23.19 14.11 26.37
N LYS A 346 23.69 15.35 26.43
CA LYS A 346 24.99 15.75 25.89
C LYS A 346 26.13 14.88 26.43
N GLU A 347 26.13 14.61 27.72
CA GLU A 347 27.14 13.78 28.41
C GLU A 347 27.13 12.34 27.88
N THR A 348 25.95 11.83 27.54
CA THR A 348 25.81 10.48 26.96
C THR A 348 26.35 10.46 25.53
N LEU A 349 26.10 11.50 24.73
CA LEU A 349 26.67 11.60 23.38
C LEU A 349 28.19 11.73 23.42
N ILE A 350 28.74 12.53 24.34
CA ILE A 350 30.19 12.62 24.54
C ILE A 350 30.77 11.24 24.87
N LYS A 351 30.11 10.43 25.71
CA LYS A 351 30.54 9.05 25.99
C LYS A 351 30.50 8.15 24.75
N ILE A 352 29.44 8.23 23.93
CA ILE A 352 29.30 7.42 22.70
C ILE A 352 30.41 7.75 21.68
N PHE A 353 30.69 9.04 21.48
CA PHE A 353 31.64 9.50 20.46
C PHE A 353 33.08 9.67 21.00
N GLY A 354 33.26 9.58 22.32
CA GLY A 354 34.52 9.77 23.04
C GLY A 354 34.97 11.23 23.19
N LYS A 355 34.24 12.21 22.65
CA LYS A 355 34.53 13.65 22.75
C LYS A 355 33.32 14.50 22.35
N ASN A 356 33.31 15.77 22.75
CA ASN A 356 32.35 16.74 22.24
C ASN A 356 32.71 17.13 20.80
N LEU A 357 31.87 16.79 19.83
CA LEU A 357 32.12 17.14 18.42
C LEU A 357 31.80 18.59 18.10
N MET A 358 30.95 19.25 18.90
CA MET A 358 30.58 20.66 18.71
C MET A 358 31.74 21.63 19.03
N GLU A 359 32.73 21.17 19.81
CA GLU A 359 33.94 21.91 20.16
C GLU A 359 35.11 21.68 19.21
N ASN A 360 34.95 20.78 18.24
CA ASN A 360 36.05 20.41 17.36
C ASN A 360 36.22 21.43 16.23
N THR A 361 37.26 22.28 16.33
CA THR A 361 37.64 23.28 15.33
C THR A 361 37.73 22.69 13.91
N GLY A 362 38.27 21.47 13.78
CA GLY A 362 38.40 20.77 12.50
C GLY A 362 37.07 20.36 11.86
N LEU A 363 35.96 20.37 12.61
CA LEU A 363 34.62 20.06 12.10
C LEU A 363 33.80 21.30 11.77
N LEU A 364 34.26 22.53 12.05
CA LEU A 364 33.48 23.75 11.79
C LEU A 364 33.07 23.89 10.32
N ALA A 365 33.99 23.68 9.37
CA ALA A 365 33.66 23.69 7.95
C ALA A 365 32.64 22.61 7.58
N THR A 366 32.72 21.44 8.24
CA THR A 366 31.79 20.33 8.02
C THR A 366 30.39 20.67 8.55
N PHE A 367 30.27 21.26 9.74
CA PHE A 367 28.98 21.73 10.26
C PHE A 367 28.38 22.83 9.39
N ARG A 368 29.19 23.77 8.88
CA ARG A 368 28.74 24.78 7.91
C ARG A 368 28.09 24.15 6.69
N ASP A 369 28.70 23.10 6.14
CA ASP A 369 28.18 22.40 4.97
C ASP A 369 26.93 21.55 5.30
N ILE A 370 26.90 20.87 6.45
CA ILE A 370 25.73 20.10 6.94
C ILE A 370 24.52 21.01 7.21
N LEU A 371 24.75 22.21 7.74
CA LEU A 371 23.71 23.21 7.99
C LEU A 371 23.30 23.97 6.71
N GLY A 372 23.93 23.70 5.57
CA GLY A 372 23.60 24.31 4.28
C GLY A 372 24.03 25.77 4.15
N PHE A 373 25.03 26.20 4.91
CA PHE A 373 25.70 27.50 4.75
C PHE A 373 26.94 27.41 3.84
N GLY A 374 27.31 26.18 3.45
CA GLY A 374 28.41 25.88 2.55
C GLY A 374 28.05 25.88 1.05
N ARG A 375 29.00 25.46 0.21
CA ARG A 375 28.82 25.41 -1.25
C ARG A 375 28.20 24.10 -1.75
N VAL A 376 28.51 22.98 -1.10
CA VAL A 376 28.09 21.64 -1.54
C VAL A 376 27.74 20.80 -0.32
N LYS A 377 26.62 20.08 -0.38
CA LYS A 377 26.26 19.08 0.63
C LYS A 377 27.30 17.94 0.59
N PRO A 378 27.88 17.52 1.73
CA PRO A 378 28.83 16.41 1.74
C PRO A 378 28.28 15.17 1.02
N PHE A 379 29.15 14.48 0.28
CA PHE A 379 28.80 13.22 -0.40
C PHE A 379 28.74 12.02 0.58
N ASP A 380 28.88 12.26 1.88
CA ASP A 380 28.55 11.29 2.91
C ASP A 380 27.02 11.23 3.10
N CYS A 381 26.49 10.07 3.50
CA CYS A 381 25.05 9.87 3.72
C CYS A 381 24.50 10.72 4.90
N VAL A 382 24.38 12.03 4.73
CA VAL A 382 23.87 13.00 5.72
C VAL A 382 22.45 13.45 5.35
N GLY A 383 21.65 13.81 6.37
CA GLY A 383 20.25 14.23 6.24
C GLY A 383 20.09 15.57 5.51
N THR A 384 18.88 16.12 5.46
CA THR A 384 18.66 17.42 4.79
C THR A 384 19.17 18.59 5.62
N TYR A 385 19.30 19.75 4.98
CA TYR A 385 19.65 20.99 5.67
C TYR A 385 18.58 21.36 6.69
N GLU A 386 17.30 21.17 6.37
CA GLU A 386 16.20 21.45 7.29
C GLU A 386 16.24 20.57 8.53
N GLU A 387 16.55 19.27 8.39
CA GLU A 387 16.67 18.37 9.55
C GLU A 387 17.84 18.76 10.44
N SER A 388 18.97 19.11 9.82
CA SER A 388 20.16 19.51 10.54
C SER A 388 19.91 20.82 11.31
N ARG A 389 19.27 21.81 10.68
CA ARG A 389 18.88 23.07 11.32
C ARG A 389 17.81 22.88 12.40
N ALA A 390 16.83 22.01 12.17
CA ALA A 390 15.81 21.69 13.17
C ALA A 390 16.43 21.04 14.40
N ALA A 391 17.31 20.04 14.22
CA ALA A 391 18.02 19.40 15.32
C ALA A 391 18.90 20.41 16.08
N PHE A 392 19.62 21.26 15.35
CA PHE A 392 20.43 22.35 15.92
C PHE A 392 19.56 23.28 16.77
N TYR A 393 18.46 23.81 16.22
CA TYR A 393 17.54 24.69 16.95
C TYR A 393 16.91 24.02 18.19
N MET A 394 16.48 22.77 18.07
CA MET A 394 15.85 22.02 19.16
C MET A 394 16.80 21.77 20.33
N SER A 395 18.11 21.64 20.06
CA SER A 395 19.11 21.36 21.09
C SER A 395 19.86 22.60 21.59
N ARG A 396 19.47 23.81 21.16
CA ARG A 396 20.20 25.07 21.39
C ARG A 396 20.66 25.29 22.83
N ALA A 397 19.82 24.98 23.81
CA ALA A 397 20.16 25.15 25.24
C ALA A 397 21.33 24.26 25.71
N LEU A 398 21.62 23.16 25.01
CA LEU A 398 22.65 22.18 25.40
C LEU A 398 24.05 22.54 24.89
N PHE A 399 24.14 23.28 23.79
CA PHE A 399 25.41 23.52 23.09
C PHE A 399 25.60 25.00 22.72
N ARG A 400 24.77 25.91 23.23
CA ARG A 400 24.82 27.35 22.92
C ARG A 400 26.23 27.92 23.02
N ASP A 401 26.95 27.50 24.04
CA ASP A 401 28.30 27.98 24.40
C ASP A 401 29.42 27.09 23.86
N ASP A 402 29.08 26.01 23.12
CA ASP A 402 30.08 25.24 22.40
C ASP A 402 30.48 26.01 21.12
N LEU A 403 31.72 25.82 20.64
CA LEU A 403 32.26 26.51 19.46
C LEU A 403 31.32 26.54 18.23
N ALA A 404 30.72 25.40 17.86
CA ALA A 404 29.76 25.35 16.75
C ALA A 404 28.45 26.10 17.06
N GLY A 405 28.01 26.10 18.32
CA GLY A 405 26.86 26.85 18.80
C GLY A 405 27.08 28.36 18.68
N GLU A 406 28.22 28.85 19.12
CA GLU A 406 28.61 30.26 18.94
C GLU A 406 28.56 30.67 17.46
N VAL A 407 29.21 29.90 16.58
CA VAL A 407 29.39 30.23 15.16
C VAL A 407 28.09 30.17 14.34
N PHE A 408 27.21 29.21 14.62
CA PHE A 408 26.08 28.92 13.73
C PHE A 408 24.70 29.21 14.34
N LEU A 409 24.54 29.25 15.67
CA LEU A 409 23.22 29.48 16.29
C LEU A 409 22.62 30.85 15.93
N PRO A 410 23.39 31.97 15.93
CA PRO A 410 22.86 33.28 15.52
C PRO A 410 22.37 33.33 14.06
N LYS A 411 22.75 32.35 13.21
CA LYS A 411 22.31 32.25 11.82
C LYS A 411 21.02 31.44 11.67
N ILE A 412 20.60 30.73 12.71
CA ILE A 412 19.46 29.80 12.70
C ILE A 412 18.37 30.30 13.64
N ASP A 413 18.73 30.83 14.81
CA ASP A 413 17.80 31.29 15.84
C ASP A 413 17.77 32.83 15.89
N PRO A 414 16.66 33.47 15.46
CA PRO A 414 16.53 34.91 15.52
C PRO A 414 16.45 35.47 16.96
N GLU A 415 16.22 34.62 17.97
CA GLU A 415 16.21 35.03 19.39
C GLU A 415 17.61 35.05 20.02
N ASP A 416 18.64 34.53 19.33
CA ASP A 416 20.03 34.57 19.82
C ASP A 416 20.70 35.92 19.49
N ASN A 417 20.56 36.88 20.42
CA ASN A 417 21.06 38.25 20.30
C ASN A 417 22.60 38.42 20.43
N ARG A 418 23.38 37.34 20.31
CA ARG A 418 24.85 37.42 20.37
C ARG A 418 25.39 38.09 19.10
N TYR A 419 25.84 39.34 19.24
CA TYR A 419 26.58 40.06 18.22
C TYR A 419 28.03 39.58 18.20
N PHE A 420 28.52 39.13 17.04
CA PHE A 420 29.93 38.78 16.85
C PHE A 420 30.81 40.04 16.92
N PHE A 421 31.34 40.33 18.11
CA PHE A 421 32.43 41.29 18.34
C PHE A 421 33.79 40.66 17.98
N ASN A 422 34.06 40.37 16.70
CA ASN A 422 35.39 40.33 16.08
C ASN A 422 35.36 39.58 14.75
N GLU A 423 34.94 40.23 13.67
CA GLU A 423 35.59 40.00 12.38
C GLU A 423 35.70 41.36 11.68
N LYS A 424 36.95 41.85 11.55
CA LYS A 424 37.28 42.96 10.66
C LYS A 424 36.71 42.64 9.26
N LYS A 425 35.72 43.43 8.84
CA LYS A 425 35.27 43.61 7.46
C LYS A 425 35.02 42.32 6.67
N LEU A 426 33.93 41.60 6.99
CA LEU A 426 33.08 41.01 5.95
C LEU A 426 31.67 41.57 6.12
N PRO A 427 31.11 42.30 5.14
CA PRO A 427 29.75 42.82 5.29
C PRO A 427 28.76 41.67 5.44
N LEU A 428 28.09 41.64 6.59
CA LEU A 428 26.91 40.84 6.93
C LEU A 428 25.75 41.23 6.00
N LYS A 429 25.85 40.84 4.74
CA LYS A 429 24.81 41.05 3.72
C LYS A 429 24.62 39.79 2.89
N ILE A 430 24.57 38.62 3.53
CA ILE A 430 24.44 37.35 2.81
C ILE A 430 23.49 36.38 3.57
N TYR A 431 22.24 36.41 3.11
CA TYR A 431 21.28 35.30 3.01
C TYR A 431 20.56 34.74 4.27
N PHE A 432 19.54 35.48 4.72
CA PHE A 432 18.23 34.86 5.04
C PHE A 432 17.58 34.36 3.73
N GLN A 433 18.08 33.27 3.13
CA GLN A 433 17.38 32.65 1.99
C GLN A 433 16.21 31.77 2.44
N ASP A 434 16.17 31.36 3.70
CA ASP A 434 15.03 30.67 4.28
C ASP A 434 14.30 31.60 5.26
N LYS A 435 13.20 32.21 4.79
CA LYS A 435 12.36 33.13 5.59
C LYS A 435 11.48 32.39 6.63
N ARG A 436 11.55 31.07 6.72
CA ARG A 436 10.73 30.26 7.62
C ARG A 436 11.22 30.39 9.06
N LYS A 437 10.29 30.44 10.00
CA LYS A 437 10.61 30.42 11.44
C LYS A 437 11.21 29.05 11.81
N PRO A 438 12.18 28.96 12.73
CA PRO A 438 12.80 27.68 13.12
C PRO A 438 11.79 26.60 13.52
N GLN A 439 10.73 26.99 14.23
CA GLN A 439 9.65 26.07 14.61
C GLN A 439 8.91 25.47 13.41
N GLU A 440 8.75 26.20 12.30
CA GLU A 440 8.11 25.66 11.09
C GLU A 440 9.00 24.60 10.42
N LEU A 441 10.32 24.72 10.53
CA LEU A 441 11.25 23.71 10.05
C LEU A 441 11.13 22.44 10.91
N VAL A 442 11.05 22.58 12.23
CA VAL A 442 10.78 21.46 13.15
C VAL A 442 9.48 20.76 12.73
N ASP A 443 8.36 21.48 12.66
CA ASP A 443 7.08 20.90 12.28
C ASP A 443 7.12 20.21 10.91
N LYS A 444 7.89 20.74 9.95
CA LYS A 444 8.07 20.15 8.63
C LYS A 444 8.78 18.81 8.69
N VAL A 445 9.91 18.71 9.40
CA VAL A 445 10.74 17.49 9.42
C VAL A 445 10.14 16.38 10.30
N PHE A 446 9.17 16.70 11.15
CA PHE A 446 8.38 15.70 11.86
C PHE A 446 7.15 15.19 11.09
N LYS A 447 6.81 15.79 9.93
CA LYS A 447 5.68 15.31 9.12
C LYS A 447 5.98 13.97 8.46
N THR A 448 5.08 13.03 8.69
CA THR A 448 5.05 11.73 8.03
C THR A 448 4.82 11.86 6.52
N GLN A 449 5.47 11.00 5.74
CA GLN A 449 5.44 11.01 4.28
C GLN A 449 4.76 9.75 3.70
N PRO A 450 4.17 9.82 2.49
CA PRO A 450 3.64 8.64 1.81
C PRO A 450 4.73 7.61 1.52
N SER A 451 4.40 6.32 1.62
CA SER A 451 5.34 5.21 1.43
C SER A 451 4.71 4.00 0.75
N LEU A 452 5.57 3.04 0.35
CA LEU A 452 5.18 1.72 -0.14
C LEU A 452 5.05 0.66 0.97
N VAL A 453 5.19 1.05 2.24
CA VAL A 453 4.99 0.16 3.37
C VAL A 453 3.60 -0.49 3.24
N PRO A 454 3.47 -1.83 3.35
CA PRO A 454 2.18 -2.51 3.31
C PRO A 454 1.18 -1.84 4.25
N ASP A 455 -0.07 -1.63 3.80
CA ASP A 455 -1.05 -0.79 4.52
C ASP A 455 -1.31 -1.28 5.96
N TYR A 456 -1.20 -2.59 6.23
CA TYR A 456 -1.35 -3.14 7.59
C TYR A 456 -0.13 -2.89 8.50
N LEU A 457 1.02 -2.44 7.98
CA LEU A 457 2.24 -2.11 8.72
C LEU A 457 2.50 -0.60 8.84
N LYS A 458 1.72 0.25 8.15
CA LYS A 458 1.96 1.70 8.08
C LYS A 458 1.95 2.42 9.42
N PHE A 459 1.39 1.82 10.46
CA PHE A 459 1.28 2.40 11.78
C PHE A 459 2.54 2.23 12.63
N LEU A 460 3.51 1.42 12.18
CA LEU A 460 4.77 1.22 12.90
C LEU A 460 5.59 2.51 12.93
N GLY A 461 5.94 2.96 14.13
CA GLY A 461 6.69 4.19 14.37
C GLY A 461 5.85 5.49 14.39
N MET A 462 4.55 5.41 14.11
CA MET A 462 3.64 6.56 14.18
C MET A 462 3.31 6.90 15.64
N ARG A 463 3.21 8.19 15.97
CA ARG A 463 2.76 8.67 17.29
C ARG A 463 1.24 8.57 17.41
N ASN A 464 0.54 8.97 16.36
CA ASN A 464 -0.90 9.14 16.40
C ASN A 464 -1.57 8.90 15.04
N ALA A 465 -2.85 8.55 15.06
CA ALA A 465 -3.66 8.33 13.87
C ALA A 465 -5.06 8.92 14.04
N LEU A 466 -5.63 9.38 12.92
CA LEU A 466 -6.97 9.95 12.88
C LEU A 466 -7.91 9.09 12.04
N ILE A 467 -8.97 8.56 12.65
CA ILE A 467 -10.05 7.88 11.95
C ILE A 467 -11.04 8.95 11.47
N LEU A 468 -11.20 9.06 10.15
CA LEU A 468 -12.09 10.02 9.50
C LEU A 468 -13.39 9.33 9.11
N GLY A 469 -14.47 9.67 9.81
CA GLY A 469 -15.76 8.99 9.78
C GLY A 469 -15.82 7.87 10.82
N TYR A 470 -16.78 7.93 11.74
CA TYR A 470 -16.89 7.05 12.91
C TYR A 470 -18.20 6.24 12.95
N GLY A 471 -18.65 5.81 11.76
CA GLY A 471 -19.71 4.80 11.62
C GLY A 471 -19.25 3.38 12.01
N ILE A 472 -19.99 2.35 11.57
CA ILE A 472 -19.69 0.94 11.88
C ILE A 472 -18.25 0.55 11.50
N GLU A 473 -17.78 0.96 10.30
CA GLU A 473 -16.42 0.67 9.84
C GLU A 473 -15.35 1.44 10.64
N GLY A 474 -15.65 2.69 11.05
CA GLY A 474 -14.74 3.49 11.89
C GLY A 474 -14.55 2.89 13.28
N LYS A 475 -15.62 2.36 13.89
CA LYS A 475 -15.56 1.63 15.17
C LYS A 475 -14.72 0.36 15.06
N ALA A 476 -14.96 -0.47 14.04
CA ALA A 476 -14.18 -1.68 13.80
C ALA A 476 -12.70 -1.37 13.51
N THR A 477 -12.43 -0.25 12.83
CA THR A 477 -11.06 0.25 12.60
C THR A 477 -10.38 0.63 13.90
N LYS A 478 -11.07 1.36 14.79
CA LYS A 478 -10.51 1.74 16.10
C LYS A 478 -10.14 0.51 16.92
N GLU A 479 -11.06 -0.45 17.05
CA GLU A 479 -10.82 -1.70 17.77
C GLU A 479 -9.63 -2.49 17.20
N TYR A 480 -9.54 -2.60 15.87
CA TYR A 480 -8.40 -3.22 15.19
C TYR A 480 -7.08 -2.54 15.53
N LEU A 481 -7.03 -1.21 15.47
CA LEU A 481 -5.80 -0.45 15.72
C LEU A 481 -5.39 -0.52 17.20
N GLU A 482 -6.32 -0.38 18.13
CA GLU A 482 -6.05 -0.49 19.58
C GLU A 482 -5.47 -1.87 19.94
N LYS A 483 -6.01 -2.94 19.35
CA LYS A 483 -5.54 -4.30 19.60
C LYS A 483 -4.18 -4.59 18.97
N LYS A 484 -3.89 -4.05 17.77
CA LYS A 484 -2.66 -4.37 17.01
C LYS A 484 -1.51 -3.40 17.24
N PHE A 485 -1.80 -2.17 17.65
CA PHE A 485 -0.83 -1.08 17.80
C PHE A 485 -1.06 -0.33 19.12
N SER A 486 -0.78 -0.99 20.24
CA SER A 486 -1.06 -0.46 21.59
C SER A 486 -0.38 0.88 21.91
N ALA A 487 0.72 1.21 21.22
CA ALA A 487 1.43 2.49 21.41
C ALA A 487 0.88 3.64 20.57
N LEU A 488 -0.04 3.37 19.63
CA LEU A 488 -0.58 4.38 18.71
C LEU A 488 -1.70 5.16 19.39
N LYS A 489 -1.59 6.48 19.47
CA LYS A 489 -2.68 7.34 19.95
C LYS A 489 -3.73 7.50 18.86
N ILE A 490 -4.96 7.05 19.10
CA ILE A 490 -6.02 7.06 18.09
C ILE A 490 -7.06 8.12 18.42
N ALA A 491 -7.33 9.00 17.47
CA ALA A 491 -8.43 9.96 17.53
C ALA A 491 -9.45 9.68 16.43
N THR A 492 -10.65 10.24 16.60
CA THR A 492 -11.76 10.14 15.65
C THR A 492 -12.21 11.54 15.27
N SER A 493 -12.66 11.72 14.03
CA SER A 493 -13.29 12.95 13.57
C SER A 493 -14.37 12.59 12.55
N ASP A 494 -15.56 13.15 12.73
CA ASP A 494 -16.76 12.83 11.94
C ASP A 494 -17.48 14.13 11.51
N ALA A 495 -18.24 14.07 10.42
CA ALA A 495 -18.94 15.24 9.89
C ALA A 495 -19.95 15.83 10.89
N LYS A 496 -20.46 15.01 11.83
CA LYS A 496 -21.32 15.49 12.93
C LYS A 496 -20.60 16.40 13.93
N ASP A 497 -19.26 16.42 13.95
CA ASP A 497 -18.46 17.23 14.87
C ASP A 497 -18.37 18.71 14.39
N GLY A 498 -18.97 19.03 13.25
CA GLY A 498 -19.05 20.38 12.68
C GLY A 498 -18.36 20.50 11.31
N PRO A 499 -18.52 21.65 10.62
CA PRO A 499 -18.01 21.84 9.26
C PRO A 499 -16.48 21.73 9.16
N ASP A 500 -15.77 22.05 10.25
CA ASP A 500 -14.30 22.05 10.32
C ASP A 500 -13.69 20.74 10.83
N TYR A 501 -14.44 19.64 10.87
CA TYR A 501 -13.96 18.35 11.41
C TYR A 501 -12.63 17.87 10.77
N LEU A 502 -12.37 18.25 9.51
CA LEU A 502 -11.14 17.92 8.78
C LEU A 502 -9.96 18.85 9.04
N ALA A 503 -10.15 20.00 9.71
CA ALA A 503 -9.11 21.01 9.91
C ALA A 503 -7.93 20.49 10.77
N LYS A 504 -8.23 19.60 11.72
CA LYS A 504 -7.26 19.06 12.68
C LYS A 504 -6.40 17.92 12.14
N GLN A 505 -6.64 17.44 10.92
CA GLN A 505 -5.90 16.29 10.37
C GLN A 505 -4.38 16.51 10.32
N LYS A 506 -3.91 17.75 10.11
CA LYS A 506 -2.49 18.10 10.06
C LYS A 506 -1.70 17.80 11.35
N ASN A 507 -2.40 17.56 12.46
CA ASN A 507 -1.79 17.24 13.76
C ASN A 507 -1.52 15.73 13.93
N TYR A 508 -1.86 14.92 12.93
CA TYR A 508 -1.74 13.47 12.98
C TYR A 508 -0.78 12.95 11.92
N ASP A 509 -0.09 11.85 12.23
CA ASP A 509 0.86 11.22 11.30
C ASP A 509 0.15 10.55 10.11
N ILE A 510 -1.02 9.95 10.36
CA ILE A 510 -1.76 9.20 9.34
C ILE A 510 -3.27 9.26 9.57
N ALA A 511 -4.03 9.36 8.48
CA ALA A 511 -5.48 9.21 8.51
C ALA A 511 -5.93 7.81 8.05
N ILE A 512 -7.03 7.32 8.63
CA ILE A 512 -7.79 6.19 8.11
C ILE A 512 -9.12 6.74 7.59
N LYS A 513 -9.27 6.76 6.26
CA LYS A 513 -10.42 7.33 5.59
C LYS A 513 -11.55 6.29 5.52
N SER A 514 -12.72 6.64 6.06
CA SER A 514 -13.96 5.89 5.81
C SER A 514 -14.46 6.13 4.38
N PRO A 515 -15.19 5.18 3.76
CA PRO A 515 -15.58 5.27 2.35
C PRO A 515 -16.37 6.54 1.99
N GLY A 516 -17.27 6.98 2.88
CA GLY A 516 -18.08 8.18 2.64
C GLY A 516 -17.32 9.51 2.68
N VAL A 517 -16.07 9.54 3.17
CA VAL A 517 -15.25 10.74 3.20
C VAL A 517 -14.56 10.94 1.85
N TYR A 518 -14.69 12.13 1.25
CA TYR A 518 -14.09 12.43 -0.04
C TYR A 518 -12.56 12.48 0.04
N LYS A 519 -11.88 11.72 -0.83
CA LYS A 519 -10.41 11.66 -0.88
C LYS A 519 -9.73 13.02 -1.08
N LYS A 520 -10.36 13.95 -1.81
CA LYS A 520 -9.80 15.29 -2.11
C LYS A 520 -9.60 16.17 -0.88
N TYR A 521 -10.31 15.89 0.21
CA TYR A 521 -10.21 16.64 1.46
C TYR A 521 -9.13 16.09 2.41
N ILE A 522 -8.53 14.95 2.08
CA ILE A 522 -7.44 14.37 2.87
C ILE A 522 -6.12 15.02 2.43
N LYS A 523 -5.42 15.65 3.38
CA LYS A 523 -4.20 16.45 3.18
C LYS A 523 -2.96 15.86 3.85
N ILE A 524 -3.13 14.78 4.62
CA ILE A 524 -2.03 14.01 5.22
C ILE A 524 -1.93 12.62 4.57
N PRO A 525 -0.84 11.86 4.78
CA PRO A 525 -0.80 10.45 4.39
C PRO A 525 -2.00 9.68 4.94
N TYR A 526 -2.57 8.78 4.14
CA TYR A 526 -3.74 8.01 4.57
C TYR A 526 -3.79 6.60 4.00
N THR A 527 -4.67 5.80 4.61
CA THR A 527 -5.10 4.49 4.12
C THR A 527 -6.61 4.29 4.36
N THR A 528 -7.13 3.12 4.02
CA THR A 528 -8.53 2.73 4.25
C THR A 528 -8.57 1.36 4.92
N ALA A 529 -9.65 1.08 5.66
CA ALA A 529 -9.88 -0.25 6.23
C ALA A 529 -9.87 -1.36 5.17
N THR A 530 -10.38 -1.07 3.98
CA THR A 530 -10.29 -1.98 2.82
C THR A 530 -8.83 -2.28 2.44
N ASN A 531 -7.98 -1.26 2.28
CA ASN A 531 -6.57 -1.47 1.91
C ASN A 531 -5.80 -2.22 3.00
N ILE A 532 -6.03 -1.91 4.29
CA ILE A 532 -5.45 -2.65 5.42
C ILE A 532 -5.84 -4.14 5.34
N PHE A 533 -7.13 -4.43 5.12
CA PHE A 533 -7.62 -5.80 5.00
C PHE A 533 -6.94 -6.58 3.88
N PHE A 534 -6.97 -6.04 2.66
CA PHE A 534 -6.37 -6.71 1.50
C PHE A 534 -4.86 -6.88 1.67
N SER A 535 -4.17 -5.89 2.23
CA SER A 535 -2.72 -5.91 2.43
C SER A 535 -2.29 -7.05 3.38
N TYR A 536 -3.09 -7.35 4.41
CA TYR A 536 -2.84 -8.44 5.35
C TYR A 536 -3.36 -9.79 4.85
N ALA A 537 -4.63 -9.88 4.45
CA ALA A 537 -5.29 -11.13 4.09
C ALA A 537 -4.59 -11.85 2.92
N LYS A 538 -4.08 -11.08 1.95
CA LYS A 538 -3.35 -11.62 0.79
C LYS A 538 -1.99 -12.24 1.14
N GLN A 539 -1.47 -12.07 2.36
CA GLN A 539 -0.23 -12.71 2.82
C GLN A 539 -0.46 -14.07 3.47
N ILE A 540 -1.71 -14.44 3.72
CA ILE A 540 -2.05 -15.68 4.40
C ILE A 540 -2.09 -16.81 3.37
N PRO A 541 -1.29 -17.88 3.55
CA PRO A 541 -1.24 -18.98 2.59
C PRO A 541 -2.62 -19.58 2.28
N GLY A 542 -2.92 -19.68 0.99
CA GLY A 542 -4.13 -20.32 0.47
C GLY A 542 -5.42 -19.53 0.65
N VAL A 543 -5.41 -18.39 1.34
CA VAL A 543 -6.59 -17.51 1.43
C VAL A 543 -6.97 -17.01 0.04
N LYS A 544 -8.27 -16.97 -0.23
CA LYS A 544 -8.85 -16.46 -1.47
C LYS A 544 -9.87 -15.37 -1.18
N ILE A 545 -9.87 -14.31 -1.99
CA ILE A 545 -10.80 -13.19 -1.87
C ILE A 545 -11.67 -13.13 -3.12
N ILE A 546 -12.99 -13.18 -2.92
CA ILE A 546 -14.02 -12.93 -3.93
C ILE A 546 -14.58 -11.54 -3.66
N GLY A 547 -14.46 -10.61 -4.59
CA GLY A 547 -15.03 -9.26 -4.48
C GLY A 547 -16.20 -9.09 -5.42
N VAL A 548 -17.37 -8.70 -4.89
CA VAL A 548 -18.59 -8.49 -5.65
C VAL A 548 -18.93 -7.00 -5.68
N THR A 549 -19.06 -6.42 -6.87
CA THR A 549 -19.53 -5.05 -7.07
C THR A 549 -20.55 -4.95 -8.21
N GLY A 550 -21.12 -3.76 -8.37
CA GLY A 550 -22.17 -3.42 -9.32
C GLY A 550 -23.12 -2.37 -8.76
N THR A 551 -24.04 -1.88 -9.58
CA THR A 551 -25.07 -0.92 -9.14
C THR A 551 -26.16 -1.66 -8.36
N LYS A 552 -26.80 -2.69 -8.92
CA LYS A 552 -27.73 -3.61 -8.22
C LYS A 552 -27.24 -5.06 -8.21
N GLY A 553 -27.81 -5.88 -7.33
CA GLY A 553 -27.53 -7.33 -7.23
C GLY A 553 -26.36 -7.73 -6.33
N LYS A 554 -25.50 -6.77 -5.93
CA LYS A 554 -24.29 -7.02 -5.11
C LYS A 554 -24.53 -7.90 -3.88
N SER A 555 -25.44 -7.47 -3.00
CA SER A 555 -25.69 -8.12 -1.70
C SER A 555 -26.25 -9.52 -1.86
N THR A 556 -27.19 -9.69 -2.80
CA THR A 556 -27.78 -10.99 -3.13
C THR A 556 -26.70 -11.93 -3.67
N THR A 557 -25.89 -11.49 -4.64
CA THR A 557 -24.82 -12.30 -5.24
C THR A 557 -23.75 -12.68 -4.22
N ALA A 558 -23.26 -11.72 -3.41
CA ALA A 558 -22.25 -11.99 -2.37
C ALA A 558 -22.77 -12.98 -1.32
N SER A 559 -24.01 -12.80 -0.85
CA SER A 559 -24.64 -13.71 0.12
C SER A 559 -24.86 -15.11 -0.45
N LEU A 560 -25.26 -15.20 -1.72
CA LEU A 560 -25.46 -16.47 -2.41
C LEU A 560 -24.15 -17.23 -2.61
N ILE A 561 -23.08 -16.54 -3.03
CA ILE A 561 -21.72 -17.12 -3.13
C ILE A 561 -21.31 -17.68 -1.77
N TYR A 562 -21.40 -16.87 -0.71
CA TYR A 562 -21.07 -17.28 0.65
C TYR A 562 -21.87 -18.52 1.08
N HIS A 563 -23.18 -18.52 0.87
CA HIS A 563 -24.06 -19.63 1.26
C HIS A 563 -23.73 -20.92 0.52
N ILE A 564 -23.51 -20.86 -0.80
CA ILE A 564 -23.14 -22.04 -1.61
C ILE A 564 -21.78 -22.59 -1.14
N LEU A 565 -20.79 -21.73 -0.88
CA LEU A 565 -19.49 -22.14 -0.35
C LEU A 565 -19.63 -22.87 1.00
N LYS A 566 -20.40 -22.30 1.93
CA LYS A 566 -20.64 -22.90 3.26
C LYS A 566 -21.38 -24.24 3.16
N LYS A 567 -22.45 -24.33 2.36
CA LYS A 567 -23.21 -25.58 2.13
C LYS A 567 -22.40 -26.65 1.37
N SER A 568 -21.31 -26.25 0.73
CA SER A 568 -20.36 -27.13 0.06
C SER A 568 -19.18 -27.56 0.95
N GLY A 569 -19.15 -27.14 2.22
CA GLY A 569 -18.12 -27.51 3.20
C GLY A 569 -16.86 -26.64 3.15
N LYS A 570 -16.86 -25.52 2.42
CA LYS A 570 -15.71 -24.59 2.39
C LYS A 570 -15.72 -23.69 3.62
N THR A 571 -14.52 -23.32 4.09
CA THR A 571 -14.36 -22.29 5.14
C THR A 571 -14.50 -20.92 4.50
N ALA A 572 -15.68 -20.32 4.60
CA ALA A 572 -15.95 -19.00 4.02
C ALA A 572 -16.43 -17.99 5.09
N GLN A 573 -16.20 -16.70 4.84
CA GLN A 573 -16.72 -15.56 5.62
C GLN A 573 -17.27 -14.49 4.68
N LEU A 574 -18.40 -13.88 5.05
CA LEU A 574 -19.03 -12.77 4.32
C LEU A 574 -18.69 -11.45 5.03
N LEU A 575 -17.97 -10.56 4.34
CA LEU A 575 -17.51 -9.28 4.88
C LEU A 575 -17.79 -8.12 3.90
N GLY A 576 -17.44 -6.91 4.32
CA GLY A 576 -17.44 -5.72 3.46
C GLY A 576 -18.59 -4.78 3.78
N ASN A 577 -19.31 -4.32 2.76
CA ASN A 577 -20.47 -3.43 2.92
C ASN A 577 -21.69 -4.12 3.56
N ILE A 578 -21.70 -5.46 3.57
CA ILE A 578 -22.66 -6.30 4.31
C ILE A 578 -21.90 -7.33 5.15
N GLY A 579 -22.60 -7.97 6.09
CA GLY A 579 -21.98 -8.92 7.00
C GLY A 579 -21.09 -8.20 8.01
N THR A 580 -19.90 -8.73 8.27
CA THR A 580 -18.99 -8.17 9.27
C THR A 580 -18.01 -7.16 8.64
N PRO A 581 -17.69 -6.03 9.30
CA PRO A 581 -16.66 -5.12 8.82
C PRO A 581 -15.32 -5.83 8.64
N MET A 582 -14.62 -5.54 7.54
CA MET A 582 -13.45 -6.32 7.09
C MET A 582 -12.37 -6.47 8.16
N LEU A 583 -12.05 -5.41 8.90
CA LEU A 583 -10.97 -5.44 9.90
C LEU A 583 -11.30 -6.27 11.14
N SER A 584 -12.58 -6.46 11.46
CA SER A 584 -12.99 -7.33 12.56
C SER A 584 -12.55 -8.78 12.33
N ALA A 585 -12.53 -9.22 11.06
CA ALA A 585 -12.05 -10.56 10.71
C ALA A 585 -10.54 -10.77 10.98
N LEU A 586 -9.77 -9.70 11.12
CA LEU A 586 -8.33 -9.74 11.42
C LEU A 586 -8.01 -9.74 12.92
N LEU A 587 -9.02 -9.58 13.79
CA LEU A 587 -8.85 -9.58 15.25
C LEU A 587 -8.59 -11.00 15.80
N GLY A 588 -9.01 -12.03 15.06
CA GLY A 588 -8.85 -13.44 15.40
C GLY A 588 -7.86 -14.19 14.49
N LYS A 589 -7.65 -15.48 14.74
CA LYS A 589 -6.83 -16.34 13.88
C LYS A 589 -7.62 -16.70 12.61
N ILE A 590 -7.03 -16.42 11.45
CA ILE A 590 -7.58 -16.80 10.14
C ILE A 590 -7.03 -18.17 9.75
N LYS A 591 -7.91 -19.13 9.46
CA LYS A 591 -7.51 -20.48 9.00
C LYS A 591 -6.91 -20.40 7.59
N LYS A 592 -5.91 -21.23 7.29
CA LYS A 592 -5.42 -21.43 5.91
C LYS A 592 -6.59 -21.82 5.00
N ASN A 593 -6.53 -21.44 3.73
CA ASN A 593 -7.58 -21.72 2.74
C ASN A 593 -8.96 -21.09 3.04
N THR A 594 -9.03 -20.09 3.93
CA THR A 594 -10.27 -19.32 4.14
C THR A 594 -10.63 -18.54 2.89
N ILE A 595 -11.91 -18.55 2.52
CA ILE A 595 -12.46 -17.77 1.40
C ILE A 595 -13.21 -16.56 1.97
N PHE A 596 -12.74 -15.36 1.66
CA PHE A 596 -13.44 -14.13 1.99
C PHE A 596 -14.32 -13.72 0.83
N VAL A 597 -15.62 -13.58 1.08
CA VAL A 597 -16.59 -13.04 0.12
C VAL A 597 -16.89 -11.61 0.54
N LEU A 598 -16.52 -10.65 -0.30
CA LEU A 598 -16.61 -9.23 0.00
C LEU A 598 -17.66 -8.56 -0.88
N GLU A 599 -18.65 -7.90 -0.28
CA GLU A 599 -19.40 -6.87 -1.00
C GLU A 599 -18.61 -5.56 -0.98
N LEU A 600 -18.29 -5.03 -2.17
CA LEU A 600 -17.49 -3.80 -2.32
C LEU A 600 -18.30 -2.68 -2.99
N SER A 601 -18.45 -1.57 -2.28
CA SER A 601 -19.10 -0.35 -2.79
C SER A 601 -18.20 0.43 -3.75
N SER A 602 -18.75 1.36 -4.53
CA SER A 602 -17.93 2.26 -5.37
C SER A 602 -17.03 3.15 -4.51
N TYR A 603 -17.45 3.53 -3.31
CA TYR A 603 -16.67 4.32 -2.36
C TYR A 603 -15.43 3.60 -1.86
N GLN A 604 -15.55 2.31 -1.52
CA GLN A 604 -14.42 1.47 -1.11
C GLN A 604 -13.45 1.23 -2.27
N LEU A 605 -13.98 1.03 -3.47
CA LEU A 605 -13.18 0.78 -4.67
C LEU A 605 -12.51 2.04 -5.23
N ASP A 606 -12.95 3.25 -4.88
CA ASP A 606 -12.33 4.50 -5.33
C ASP A 606 -10.87 4.66 -4.85
N ASP A 607 -10.53 4.08 -3.69
CA ASP A 607 -9.19 4.14 -3.08
C ASP A 607 -8.47 2.78 -3.03
N ILE A 608 -9.06 1.73 -3.57
CA ILE A 608 -8.50 0.38 -3.46
C ILE A 608 -7.19 0.25 -4.26
N LYS A 609 -6.20 -0.43 -3.68
CA LYS A 609 -4.88 -0.70 -4.31
C LYS A 609 -4.69 -2.16 -4.68
N TYR A 610 -5.76 -2.93 -4.60
CA TYR A 610 -5.77 -4.38 -4.69
C TYR A 610 -6.99 -4.83 -5.48
N SER A 611 -6.84 -5.93 -6.22
CA SER A 611 -7.97 -6.66 -6.81
C SER A 611 -8.21 -7.94 -6.00
N PRO A 612 -9.46 -8.40 -5.86
CA PRO A 612 -9.73 -9.76 -5.37
C PRO A 612 -9.15 -10.81 -6.33
N ASP A 613 -8.94 -12.04 -5.83
CA ASP A 613 -8.58 -13.17 -6.68
C ASP A 613 -9.70 -13.46 -7.71
N ILE A 614 -10.95 -13.25 -7.30
CA ILE A 614 -12.14 -13.37 -8.17
C ILE A 614 -12.96 -12.08 -8.04
N ALA A 615 -13.00 -11.27 -9.08
CA ALA A 615 -13.82 -10.06 -9.17
C ALA A 615 -15.13 -10.40 -9.88
N VAL A 616 -16.28 -10.02 -9.30
CA VAL A 616 -17.61 -10.23 -9.90
C VAL A 616 -18.27 -8.87 -10.10
N LEU A 617 -18.65 -8.57 -11.34
CA LEU A 617 -19.47 -7.41 -11.68
C LEU A 617 -20.90 -7.85 -12.01
N THR A 618 -21.89 -7.41 -11.22
CA THR A 618 -23.29 -7.79 -11.42
C THR A 618 -23.99 -6.96 -12.51
N SER A 619 -23.99 -5.64 -12.38
CA SER A 619 -24.64 -4.69 -13.30
C SER A 619 -24.06 -3.29 -13.19
N LEU A 620 -24.15 -2.48 -14.25
CA LEU A 620 -23.76 -1.06 -14.25
C LEU A 620 -24.86 -0.15 -14.79
N PHE A 621 -25.24 0.84 -13.99
CA PHE A 621 -26.08 1.98 -14.38
C PHE A 621 -25.79 3.18 -13.47
N PRO A 622 -26.09 4.43 -13.89
CA PRO A 622 -25.75 5.64 -13.15
C PRO A 622 -26.31 5.66 -11.73
N GLU A 623 -25.46 5.92 -10.72
CA GLU A 623 -25.83 6.09 -9.30
C GLU A 623 -24.70 6.87 -8.59
N HIS A 624 -25.02 7.55 -7.49
CA HIS A 624 -24.04 8.23 -6.60
C HIS A 624 -23.21 9.37 -7.23
N MET A 625 -23.80 10.16 -8.14
CA MET A 625 -23.14 11.30 -8.77
C MET A 625 -22.86 12.46 -7.80
N ASP A 626 -23.55 12.52 -6.67
CA ASP A 626 -23.25 13.42 -5.55
C ASP A 626 -21.81 13.24 -5.05
N TYR A 627 -21.35 11.99 -4.95
CA TYR A 627 -19.97 11.68 -4.54
C TYR A 627 -18.99 11.67 -5.72
N HIS A 628 -19.38 11.02 -6.82
CA HIS A 628 -18.49 10.74 -7.95
C HIS A 628 -18.43 11.90 -8.95
N TYR A 629 -19.31 12.89 -8.85
CA TYR A 629 -19.53 14.03 -9.76
C TYR A 629 -20.02 13.65 -11.17
N THR A 630 -19.49 12.56 -11.74
CA THR A 630 -19.84 12.09 -13.08
C THR A 630 -20.05 10.58 -13.11
N VAL A 631 -20.87 10.11 -14.05
CA VAL A 631 -21.09 8.68 -14.30
C VAL A 631 -19.77 7.97 -14.67
N LYS A 632 -18.89 8.65 -15.41
CA LYS A 632 -17.56 8.13 -15.78
C LYS A 632 -16.72 7.83 -14.53
N ASN A 633 -16.68 8.76 -13.57
CA ASN A 633 -15.94 8.57 -12.32
C ASN A 633 -16.53 7.42 -11.49
N TYR A 634 -17.86 7.32 -11.40
CA TYR A 634 -18.52 6.21 -10.71
C TYR A 634 -18.16 4.85 -11.31
N TYR A 635 -18.17 4.72 -12.64
CA TYR A 635 -17.77 3.50 -13.32
C TYR A 635 -16.28 3.21 -13.17
N ASN A 636 -15.42 4.23 -13.24
CA ASN A 636 -13.99 4.08 -12.99
C ASN A 636 -13.70 3.59 -11.56
N ALA A 637 -14.41 4.13 -10.57
CA ALA A 637 -14.29 3.68 -9.19
C ALA A 637 -14.62 2.19 -9.07
N LYS A 638 -15.69 1.70 -9.71
CA LYS A 638 -15.98 0.26 -9.73
C LYS A 638 -14.97 -0.56 -10.51
N LYS A 639 -14.46 -0.03 -11.64
CA LYS A 639 -13.46 -0.70 -12.48
C LYS A 639 -12.18 -1.01 -11.71
N ASN A 640 -11.83 -0.22 -10.69
CA ASN A 640 -10.67 -0.49 -9.82
C ASN A 640 -10.65 -1.91 -9.23
N ILE A 641 -11.80 -2.59 -9.14
CA ILE A 641 -11.85 -4.01 -8.73
C ILE A 641 -11.00 -4.92 -9.63
N ILE A 642 -10.78 -4.58 -10.92
CA ILE A 642 -9.94 -5.38 -11.85
C ILE A 642 -8.55 -4.77 -12.12
N MET A 643 -8.32 -3.50 -11.79
CA MET A 643 -7.12 -2.76 -12.23
C MET A 643 -5.81 -3.26 -11.62
N HIS A 644 -5.87 -4.05 -10.56
CA HIS A 644 -4.73 -4.61 -9.85
C HIS A 644 -4.66 -6.14 -9.93
N GLN A 645 -5.38 -6.74 -10.88
CA GLN A 645 -5.35 -8.17 -11.14
C GLN A 645 -3.98 -8.64 -11.62
N GLU A 646 -3.70 -9.89 -11.29
CA GLU A 646 -2.61 -10.70 -11.83
C GLU A 646 -3.17 -11.71 -12.85
N LYS A 647 -2.30 -12.42 -13.56
CA LYS A 647 -2.68 -13.29 -14.69
C LYS A 647 -3.62 -14.44 -14.30
N GLU A 648 -3.53 -14.92 -13.06
CA GLU A 648 -4.37 -16.02 -12.55
C GLU A 648 -5.67 -15.53 -11.90
N ASP A 649 -5.83 -14.23 -11.69
CA ASP A 649 -7.05 -13.69 -11.12
C ASP A 649 -8.19 -13.78 -12.15
N VAL A 650 -9.44 -13.81 -11.68
CA VAL A 650 -10.62 -14.01 -12.53
C VAL A 650 -11.52 -12.79 -12.47
N PHE A 651 -11.98 -12.32 -13.62
CA PHE A 651 -13.04 -11.32 -13.75
C PHE A 651 -14.31 -11.97 -14.31
N ILE A 652 -15.37 -11.96 -13.52
CA ILE A 652 -16.67 -12.53 -13.85
C ILE A 652 -17.64 -11.41 -14.20
N PHE A 653 -18.25 -11.50 -15.37
CA PHE A 653 -19.06 -10.41 -15.92
C PHE A 653 -20.29 -10.89 -16.68
N ASN A 654 -21.28 -10.01 -16.80
CA ASN A 654 -22.45 -10.25 -17.64
C ASN A 654 -22.11 -9.95 -19.11
N GLN A 655 -22.10 -10.97 -19.96
CA GLN A 655 -21.81 -10.83 -21.40
C GLN A 655 -22.85 -10.01 -22.18
N LYS A 656 -24.00 -9.69 -21.58
CA LYS A 656 -25.02 -8.79 -22.15
C LYS A 656 -24.76 -7.31 -21.82
N ASP A 657 -23.89 -7.02 -20.84
CA ASP A 657 -23.58 -5.66 -20.41
C ASP A 657 -22.46 -5.06 -21.25
N LYS A 658 -22.82 -4.13 -22.16
CA LYS A 658 -21.88 -3.43 -23.04
C LYS A 658 -20.75 -2.71 -22.29
N LYS A 659 -21.01 -2.20 -21.07
CA LYS A 659 -19.97 -1.53 -20.28
C LYS A 659 -19.02 -2.55 -19.67
N ALA A 660 -19.52 -3.68 -19.19
CA ALA A 660 -18.67 -4.77 -18.73
C ALA A 660 -17.77 -5.31 -19.85
N LEU A 661 -18.32 -5.46 -21.06
CA LEU A 661 -17.55 -5.85 -22.26
C LEU A 661 -16.43 -4.85 -22.59
N SER A 662 -16.68 -3.55 -22.40
CA SER A 662 -15.65 -2.52 -22.66
C SER A 662 -14.44 -2.60 -21.71
N TRP A 663 -14.56 -3.28 -20.57
CA TRP A 663 -13.46 -3.44 -19.62
C TRP A 663 -12.53 -4.61 -19.97
N LEU A 664 -12.92 -5.49 -20.90
CA LEU A 664 -12.17 -6.72 -21.19
C LEU A 664 -10.75 -6.46 -21.69
N SER A 665 -10.51 -5.36 -22.39
CA SER A 665 -9.17 -4.96 -22.85
C SER A 665 -8.23 -4.54 -21.72
N GLU A 666 -8.78 -4.22 -20.54
CA GLU A 666 -8.02 -3.81 -19.35
C GLU A 666 -7.85 -4.95 -18.34
N VAL A 667 -8.53 -6.09 -18.54
CA VAL A 667 -8.42 -7.28 -17.69
C VAL A 667 -7.06 -7.94 -17.93
N ARG A 668 -6.28 -8.08 -16.86
CA ARG A 668 -4.98 -8.79 -16.89
C ARG A 668 -5.11 -10.30 -16.66
N GLY A 669 -6.16 -10.70 -15.94
CA GLY A 669 -6.45 -12.07 -15.58
C GLY A 669 -7.32 -12.79 -16.62
N LYS A 670 -8.10 -13.78 -16.18
CA LYS A 670 -9.08 -14.49 -17.01
C LYS A 670 -10.42 -13.77 -16.96
N ALA A 671 -10.99 -13.44 -18.11
CA ALA A 671 -12.37 -12.96 -18.20
C ALA A 671 -13.34 -14.14 -18.42
N VAL A 672 -14.32 -14.29 -17.54
CA VAL A 672 -15.28 -15.40 -17.54
C VAL A 672 -16.71 -14.84 -17.60
N PRO A 673 -17.51 -15.16 -18.61
CA PRO A 673 -18.90 -14.73 -18.67
C PRO A 673 -19.74 -15.44 -17.60
N PHE A 674 -20.93 -14.90 -17.32
CA PHE A 674 -21.90 -15.55 -16.44
C PHE A 674 -22.26 -16.95 -16.94
N ALA A 675 -22.35 -17.91 -16.02
CA ALA A 675 -22.65 -19.31 -16.28
C ALA A 675 -23.95 -19.46 -17.09
N GLN A 676 -23.94 -20.34 -18.09
CA GLN A 676 -25.08 -20.65 -18.96
C GLN A 676 -25.56 -22.10 -18.81
N ASP A 677 -25.14 -22.79 -17.76
CA ASP A 677 -25.51 -24.19 -17.52
C ASP A 677 -27.01 -24.45 -17.63
N ALA A 678 -27.39 -25.50 -18.36
CA ALA A 678 -28.79 -25.87 -18.62
C ALA A 678 -29.61 -25.94 -17.33
N PHE A 679 -29.00 -26.47 -16.27
CA PHE A 679 -29.67 -26.64 -14.99
C PHE A 679 -30.10 -25.34 -14.31
N LEU A 680 -29.47 -24.21 -14.63
CA LEU A 680 -29.87 -22.91 -14.09
C LEU A 680 -31.23 -22.47 -14.64
N ASN A 681 -31.69 -23.07 -15.73
CA ASN A 681 -33.02 -22.86 -16.29
C ASN A 681 -34.07 -23.81 -15.68
N GLU A 682 -33.65 -24.90 -15.04
CA GLU A 682 -34.49 -25.97 -14.49
C GLU A 682 -34.69 -25.90 -12.97
N ILE A 683 -33.87 -25.12 -12.23
CA ILE A 683 -34.01 -25.02 -10.77
C ILE A 683 -35.17 -24.10 -10.40
N ASP A 684 -36.07 -24.58 -9.53
CA ASP A 684 -36.99 -23.73 -8.77
C ASP A 684 -36.22 -22.75 -7.88
N LEU A 685 -36.32 -21.47 -8.21
CA LEU A 685 -35.56 -20.42 -7.55
C LEU A 685 -36.32 -19.91 -6.32
N PRO A 686 -35.71 -19.88 -5.12
CA PRO A 686 -36.31 -19.21 -3.96
C PRO A 686 -36.36 -17.68 -4.14
N LEU A 687 -35.67 -17.15 -5.14
CA LEU A 687 -35.60 -15.73 -5.46
C LEU A 687 -36.47 -15.41 -6.67
N ILE A 688 -37.45 -14.52 -6.48
CA ILE A 688 -38.41 -14.11 -7.52
C ILE A 688 -37.78 -13.05 -8.44
N GLY A 689 -38.02 -13.15 -9.76
CA GLY A 689 -37.71 -12.11 -10.74
C GLY A 689 -36.50 -12.38 -11.65
N PRO A 690 -36.51 -11.84 -12.89
CA PRO A 690 -35.51 -12.17 -13.91
C PRO A 690 -34.09 -11.72 -13.56
N HIS A 691 -33.94 -10.62 -12.81
CA HIS A 691 -32.65 -10.13 -12.36
C HIS A 691 -31.96 -11.08 -11.35
N ASN A 692 -32.74 -11.86 -10.58
CA ASN A 692 -32.18 -12.84 -9.66
C ASN A 692 -31.58 -14.04 -10.38
N ARG A 693 -32.07 -14.40 -11.58
CA ARG A 693 -31.41 -15.40 -12.44
C ARG A 693 -29.99 -14.96 -12.80
N GLU A 694 -29.79 -13.70 -13.18
CA GLU A 694 -28.45 -13.19 -13.47
C GLU A 694 -27.56 -13.13 -12.21
N ASN A 695 -28.11 -12.78 -11.04
CA ASN A 695 -27.36 -12.86 -9.77
C ASN A 695 -26.91 -14.30 -9.45
N ILE A 696 -27.77 -15.30 -9.70
CA ILE A 696 -27.43 -16.71 -9.53
C ILE A 696 -26.35 -17.14 -10.51
N ARG A 697 -26.47 -16.78 -11.79
CA ARG A 697 -25.44 -17.09 -12.80
C ARG A 697 -24.08 -16.49 -12.42
N ALA A 698 -24.06 -15.25 -11.94
CA ALA A 698 -22.85 -14.60 -11.41
C ALA A 698 -22.25 -15.37 -10.22
N ALA A 699 -23.10 -15.78 -9.26
CA ALA A 699 -22.67 -16.52 -8.10
C ALA A 699 -22.11 -17.91 -8.46
N VAL A 700 -22.78 -18.61 -9.39
CA VAL A 700 -22.38 -19.94 -9.88
C VAL A 700 -21.03 -19.88 -10.59
N SER A 701 -20.81 -18.88 -11.46
CA SER A 701 -19.50 -18.64 -12.08
C SER A 701 -18.40 -18.50 -11.02
N ALA A 702 -18.64 -17.75 -9.95
CA ALA A 702 -17.63 -17.53 -8.91
C ALA A 702 -17.31 -18.78 -8.08
N VAL A 703 -18.32 -19.60 -7.74
CA VAL A 703 -18.09 -20.81 -6.94
C VAL A 703 -17.48 -21.96 -7.74
N LYS A 704 -17.68 -21.99 -9.07
CA LYS A 704 -17.08 -23.00 -9.96
C LYS A 704 -15.55 -22.93 -10.00
N GLU A 705 -14.95 -21.75 -9.78
CA GLU A 705 -13.50 -21.58 -9.63
C GLU A 705 -12.90 -22.39 -8.46
N PHE A 706 -13.73 -22.90 -7.54
CA PHE A 706 -13.31 -23.76 -6.43
C PHE A 706 -13.54 -25.26 -6.66
N ALA A 707 -13.80 -25.66 -7.92
CA ALA A 707 -14.08 -27.03 -8.35
C ALA A 707 -15.18 -27.71 -7.51
N ILE A 708 -16.26 -26.98 -7.24
CA ILE A 708 -17.42 -27.49 -6.50
C ILE A 708 -18.35 -28.20 -7.48
N ALA A 709 -18.69 -29.47 -7.20
CA ALA A 709 -19.60 -30.25 -8.03
C ALA A 709 -20.99 -29.60 -8.15
N ASP A 710 -21.58 -29.64 -9.35
CA ASP A 710 -22.86 -29.01 -9.66
C ASP A 710 -23.99 -29.44 -8.73
N ALA A 711 -24.03 -30.71 -8.30
CA ALA A 711 -25.03 -31.20 -7.33
C ALA A 711 -25.00 -30.40 -6.01
N LYS A 712 -23.81 -30.05 -5.50
CA LYS A 712 -23.67 -29.23 -4.29
C LYS A 712 -24.07 -27.78 -4.53
N ILE A 713 -23.75 -27.24 -5.72
CA ILE A 713 -24.18 -25.89 -6.14
C ILE A 713 -25.71 -25.81 -6.19
N ARG A 714 -26.37 -26.76 -6.89
CA ARG A 714 -27.84 -26.86 -6.97
C ARG A 714 -28.48 -26.88 -5.58
N ARG A 715 -27.97 -27.72 -4.67
CA ARG A 715 -28.44 -27.79 -3.28
C ARG A 715 -28.24 -26.48 -2.52
N GLY A 716 -27.10 -25.82 -2.73
CA GLY A 716 -26.82 -24.50 -2.16
C GLY A 716 -27.85 -23.46 -2.60
N ILE A 717 -28.16 -23.40 -3.90
CA ILE A 717 -29.16 -22.48 -4.47
C ILE A 717 -30.55 -22.75 -3.89
N LYS A 718 -31.02 -24.01 -3.90
CA LYS A 718 -32.36 -24.38 -3.39
C LYS A 718 -32.57 -24.03 -1.92
N THR A 719 -31.52 -24.09 -1.11
CA THR A 719 -31.58 -23.80 0.34
C THR A 719 -31.26 -22.35 0.69
N PHE A 720 -31.00 -21.50 -0.31
CA PHE A 720 -30.71 -20.08 -0.08
C PHE A 720 -31.99 -19.36 0.35
N LYS A 721 -31.92 -18.67 1.49
CA LYS A 721 -32.99 -17.79 1.93
C LYS A 721 -32.71 -16.38 1.43
N PRO A 722 -33.69 -15.68 0.82
CA PRO A 722 -33.54 -14.27 0.47
C PRO A 722 -33.09 -13.42 1.66
N LEU A 723 -32.42 -12.31 1.38
CA LEU A 723 -32.06 -11.35 2.42
C LEU A 723 -33.35 -10.78 3.04
N PRO A 724 -33.41 -10.58 4.37
CA PRO A 724 -34.54 -9.90 5.00
C PRO A 724 -34.81 -8.55 4.35
N HIS A 725 -36.07 -8.13 4.34
CA HIS A 725 -36.52 -6.84 3.81
C HIS A 725 -36.27 -6.62 2.32
N ARG A 726 -36.08 -7.68 1.53
CA ARG A 726 -35.88 -7.63 0.08
C ARG A 726 -36.86 -8.55 -0.63
N LEU A 727 -38.00 -8.00 -1.04
CA LEU A 727 -39.16 -8.77 -1.52
C LEU A 727 -39.45 -9.99 -0.63
N GLU A 728 -39.28 -9.83 0.68
CA GLU A 728 -39.44 -10.89 1.67
C GLU A 728 -40.94 -11.20 1.81
N PHE A 729 -41.32 -12.45 1.57
CA PHE A 729 -42.70 -12.87 1.78
C PHE A 729 -42.98 -12.97 3.28
N VAL A 730 -43.82 -12.07 3.78
CA VAL A 730 -44.13 -11.95 5.22
C VAL A 730 -45.17 -12.98 5.64
N GLY A 731 -46.14 -13.25 4.76
CA GLY A 731 -47.23 -14.18 5.02
C GLY A 731 -48.43 -13.95 4.10
N LYS A 732 -49.38 -14.89 4.16
CA LYS A 732 -50.70 -14.78 3.51
C LYS A 732 -51.77 -14.69 4.59
N HIS A 733 -52.47 -13.56 4.67
CA HIS A 733 -53.48 -13.28 5.70
C HIS A 733 -54.71 -12.66 5.03
N LYS A 734 -55.93 -13.13 5.38
CA LYS A 734 -57.19 -12.70 4.74
C LYS A 734 -57.13 -12.78 3.20
N ASN A 735 -56.48 -13.83 2.69
CA ASN A 735 -56.16 -14.06 1.26
C ASN A 735 -55.27 -12.98 0.59
N ILE A 736 -54.72 -12.02 1.34
CA ILE A 736 -53.76 -11.02 0.87
C ILE A 736 -52.34 -11.53 1.10
N ARG A 737 -51.45 -11.34 0.11
CA ARG A 737 -50.02 -11.66 0.23
C ARG A 737 -49.23 -10.41 0.58
N PHE A 738 -48.49 -10.45 1.69
CA PHE A 738 -47.69 -9.32 2.16
C PHE A 738 -46.21 -9.50 1.82
N TYR A 739 -45.60 -8.49 1.22
CA TYR A 739 -44.18 -8.46 0.88
C TYR A 739 -43.47 -7.27 1.51
N ASP A 740 -42.38 -7.55 2.21
CA ASP A 740 -41.47 -6.55 2.78
C ASP A 740 -40.29 -6.32 1.83
N ASP A 741 -40.24 -5.12 1.26
CA ASP A 741 -39.13 -4.62 0.46
C ASP A 741 -38.63 -3.28 1.02
N ALA A 742 -38.53 -3.17 2.35
CA ALA A 742 -38.14 -1.93 3.04
C ALA A 742 -36.77 -1.38 2.57
N ILE A 743 -35.90 -2.22 2.01
CA ILE A 743 -34.60 -1.82 1.44
C ILE A 743 -34.72 -1.00 0.14
N SER A 744 -35.88 -0.98 -0.51
CA SER A 744 -36.13 -0.22 -1.74
C SER A 744 -36.30 1.27 -1.47
N THR A 745 -35.18 1.97 -1.33
CA THR A 745 -35.12 3.40 -1.01
C THR A 745 -35.04 4.32 -2.22
N THR A 746 -35.25 3.82 -3.45
CA THR A 746 -35.29 4.65 -4.68
C THR A 746 -36.50 4.32 -5.57
N PRO A 747 -36.99 5.25 -6.41
CA PRO A 747 -38.10 4.99 -7.33
C PRO A 747 -37.86 3.77 -8.23
N GLU A 748 -36.66 3.61 -8.77
CA GLU A 748 -36.31 2.52 -9.68
C GLU A 748 -36.37 1.16 -8.98
N SER A 749 -35.92 1.08 -7.73
CA SER A 749 -35.99 -0.16 -6.94
C SER A 749 -37.44 -0.59 -6.71
N THR A 750 -38.31 0.37 -6.38
CA THR A 750 -39.74 0.13 -6.20
C THR A 750 -40.44 -0.26 -7.51
N ILE A 751 -40.09 0.38 -8.64
CA ILE A 751 -40.60 -0.03 -9.95
C ILE A 751 -40.20 -1.48 -10.25
N MET A 752 -38.97 -1.91 -9.92
CA MET A 752 -38.56 -3.30 -10.10
C MET A 752 -39.32 -4.27 -9.20
N ALA A 753 -39.62 -3.88 -7.97
CA ALA A 753 -40.46 -4.65 -7.04
C ALA A 753 -41.86 -4.88 -7.63
N ILE A 754 -42.52 -3.82 -8.08
CA ILE A 754 -43.84 -3.88 -8.75
C ILE A 754 -43.80 -4.83 -9.95
N LYS A 755 -42.80 -4.66 -10.83
CA LYS A 755 -42.63 -5.51 -12.03
C LYS A 755 -42.43 -6.99 -11.68
N SER A 756 -41.77 -7.28 -10.56
CA SER A 756 -41.44 -8.66 -10.16
C SER A 756 -42.65 -9.38 -9.57
N LEU A 757 -43.47 -8.67 -8.80
CA LEU A 757 -44.65 -9.23 -8.12
C LEU A 757 -45.90 -9.26 -9.01
N LYS A 758 -46.01 -8.35 -9.99
CA LYS A 758 -47.09 -8.18 -10.98
C LYS A 758 -48.49 -7.87 -10.44
N GLU A 759 -48.91 -8.49 -9.34
CA GLU A 759 -50.25 -8.42 -8.75
C GLU A 759 -50.33 -7.49 -7.53
N VAL A 760 -49.48 -6.47 -7.49
CA VAL A 760 -49.50 -5.45 -6.44
C VAL A 760 -50.77 -4.62 -6.58
N ASP A 761 -51.52 -4.51 -5.50
CA ASP A 761 -52.74 -3.71 -5.43
C ASP A 761 -52.65 -2.57 -4.41
N THR A 762 -51.94 -2.84 -3.31
CA THR A 762 -51.62 -1.83 -2.29
C THR A 762 -50.11 -1.65 -2.19
N ILE A 763 -49.63 -0.42 -2.19
CA ILE A 763 -48.20 -0.11 -2.04
C ILE A 763 -47.95 1.03 -1.06
N PHE A 764 -46.87 0.91 -0.29
CA PHE A 764 -46.44 1.94 0.66
C PHE A 764 -45.24 2.69 0.08
N LEU A 765 -45.35 4.02 -0.01
CA LEU A 765 -44.39 4.93 -0.64
C LEU A 765 -44.05 6.09 0.30
N GLY A 766 -42.95 6.79 0.04
CA GLY A 766 -42.57 8.01 0.76
C GLY A 766 -41.54 7.80 1.87
N GLY A 767 -40.92 8.88 2.35
CA GLY A 767 -39.82 8.88 3.32
C GLY A 767 -38.96 10.14 3.21
N GLU A 768 -37.66 10.04 3.51
CA GLU A 768 -36.73 11.18 3.42
C GLU A 768 -36.67 11.74 1.99
N ASN A 769 -36.86 13.04 1.85
CA ASN A 769 -36.83 13.72 0.56
C ASN A 769 -35.39 13.99 0.09
N ARG A 770 -34.91 13.21 -0.88
CA ARG A 770 -33.62 13.41 -1.55
C ARG A 770 -33.68 14.05 -2.93
N GLY A 771 -34.82 14.66 -3.29
CA GLY A 771 -35.01 15.28 -4.61
C GLY A 771 -35.16 14.28 -5.77
N TYR A 772 -35.63 13.05 -5.49
CA TYR A 772 -35.88 12.08 -6.56
C TYR A 772 -37.01 12.50 -7.50
N ASN A 773 -36.90 12.11 -8.77
CA ASN A 773 -37.96 12.24 -9.75
C ASN A 773 -38.85 10.98 -9.73
N PHE A 774 -40.12 11.14 -9.33
CA PHE A 774 -41.07 10.03 -9.18
C PHE A 774 -41.92 9.75 -10.43
N SER A 775 -41.77 10.52 -11.52
CA SER A 775 -42.59 10.37 -12.73
C SER A 775 -42.57 8.95 -13.33
N GLY A 776 -41.42 8.26 -13.26
CA GLY A 776 -41.31 6.86 -13.69
C GLY A 776 -42.11 5.90 -12.81
N LEU A 777 -42.17 6.17 -11.51
CA LEU A 777 -42.93 5.38 -10.53
C LEU A 777 -44.43 5.61 -10.70
N GLU A 778 -44.86 6.86 -10.90
CA GLU A 778 -46.25 7.22 -11.20
C GLU A 778 -46.76 6.49 -12.46
N LYS A 779 -45.94 6.45 -13.52
CA LYS A 779 -46.24 5.67 -14.72
C LYS A 779 -46.34 4.16 -14.44
N ALA A 780 -45.50 3.63 -13.57
CA ALA A 780 -45.53 2.21 -13.21
C ALA A 780 -46.80 1.87 -12.41
N ILE A 781 -47.18 2.68 -11.44
CA ILE A 781 -48.41 2.53 -10.64
C ILE A 781 -49.64 2.44 -11.55
N LYS A 782 -49.76 3.37 -12.52
CA LYS A 782 -50.82 3.35 -13.54
C LYS A 782 -50.77 2.10 -14.41
N LYS A 783 -49.59 1.75 -14.93
CA LYS A 783 -49.40 0.58 -15.82
C LYS A 783 -49.80 -0.74 -15.15
N TYR A 784 -49.47 -0.91 -13.87
CA TYR A 784 -49.76 -2.13 -13.11
C TYR A 784 -51.11 -2.07 -12.38
N LYS A 785 -51.92 -1.01 -12.62
CA LYS A 785 -53.26 -0.84 -12.06
C LYS A 785 -53.29 -0.94 -10.52
N ILE A 786 -52.27 -0.40 -9.85
CA ILE A 786 -52.23 -0.32 -8.38
C ILE A 786 -53.26 0.72 -7.93
N ARG A 787 -54.20 0.33 -7.07
CA ARG A 787 -55.35 1.18 -6.67
C ARG A 787 -55.16 1.88 -5.33
N ASN A 788 -54.41 1.28 -4.41
CA ASN A 788 -54.29 1.74 -3.04
C ASN A 788 -52.86 2.15 -2.72
N VAL A 789 -52.67 3.33 -2.15
CA VAL A 789 -51.33 3.87 -1.85
C VAL A 789 -51.28 4.49 -0.46
N ALA A 790 -50.38 4.01 0.39
CA ALA A 790 -50.04 4.69 1.63
C ALA A 790 -48.79 5.56 1.41
N LEU A 791 -48.87 6.85 1.75
CA LEU A 791 -47.83 7.85 1.57
C LEU A 791 -47.28 8.30 2.92
N PHE A 792 -45.97 8.13 3.09
CA PHE A 792 -45.21 8.61 4.23
C PHE A 792 -44.48 9.93 3.91
N PRO A 793 -44.49 10.93 4.81
CA PRO A 793 -43.71 12.15 4.61
C PRO A 793 -42.19 11.88 4.73
N GLU A 794 -41.36 12.71 4.12
CA GLU A 794 -41.68 13.96 3.40
C GLU A 794 -41.85 13.77 1.89
N SER A 795 -41.18 12.78 1.29
CA SER A 795 -41.22 12.59 -0.17
C SER A 795 -42.57 12.10 -0.67
N GLY A 796 -43.38 11.46 0.17
CA GLY A 796 -44.75 11.07 -0.17
C GLY A 796 -45.61 12.24 -0.63
N ASP A 797 -45.39 13.44 -0.07
CA ASP A 797 -46.11 14.65 -0.48
C ASP A 797 -45.76 15.16 -1.88
N LYS A 798 -44.64 14.69 -2.43
CA LYS A 798 -44.18 15.05 -3.78
C LYS A 798 -44.65 14.07 -4.85
N ILE A 799 -45.18 12.91 -4.46
CA ILE A 799 -45.64 11.88 -5.38
C ILE A 799 -47.05 12.26 -5.85
N ARG A 800 -47.22 12.54 -7.14
CA ARG A 800 -48.48 13.05 -7.71
C ARG A 800 -49.28 11.91 -8.31
N LEU A 801 -50.25 11.41 -7.56
CA LEU A 801 -51.15 10.33 -7.97
C LEU A 801 -52.60 10.83 -7.96
N ALA A 802 -53.34 10.58 -9.05
CA ALA A 802 -54.72 10.98 -9.20
C ALA A 802 -55.61 9.76 -9.46
N GLY A 803 -56.83 9.78 -8.92
CA GLY A 803 -57.82 8.71 -9.10
C GLY A 803 -57.51 7.40 -8.37
N LEU A 804 -56.69 7.46 -7.31
CA LEU A 804 -56.33 6.31 -6.47
C LEU A 804 -56.86 6.52 -5.05
N ASN A 805 -57.00 5.42 -4.30
CA ASN A 805 -57.29 5.46 -2.88
C ASN A 805 -55.98 5.72 -2.10
N ILE A 806 -55.85 6.90 -1.51
CA ILE A 806 -54.59 7.37 -0.92
C ILE A 806 -54.76 7.61 0.57
N LEU A 807 -53.92 6.96 1.38
CA LEU A 807 -53.73 7.29 2.80
C LEU A 807 -52.43 8.08 2.95
N LYS A 808 -52.49 9.27 3.56
CA LYS A 808 -51.29 9.97 4.04
C LYS A 808 -51.13 9.71 5.53
N THR A 809 -49.99 9.20 5.96
CA THR A 809 -49.77 8.86 7.38
C THR A 809 -48.29 8.93 7.75
N ARG A 810 -48.01 9.05 9.06
CA ARG A 810 -46.69 8.81 9.66
C ARG A 810 -46.61 7.45 10.37
N SER A 811 -47.73 6.75 10.51
CA SER A 811 -47.86 5.51 11.27
C SER A 811 -47.84 4.30 10.35
N MET A 812 -46.89 3.38 10.59
CA MET A 812 -46.88 2.09 9.90
C MET A 812 -48.14 1.26 10.22
N GLU A 813 -48.68 1.42 11.42
CA GLU A 813 -49.89 0.73 11.87
C GLU A 813 -51.12 1.14 11.07
N GLU A 814 -51.34 2.45 10.89
CA GLU A 814 -52.42 2.96 10.05
C GLU A 814 -52.28 2.47 8.60
N ALA A 815 -51.06 2.46 8.06
CA ALA A 815 -50.79 1.96 6.72
C ALA A 815 -51.11 0.46 6.57
N VAL A 816 -50.77 -0.37 7.57
CA VAL A 816 -51.09 -1.81 7.58
C VAL A 816 -52.59 -2.04 7.72
N ILE A 817 -53.28 -1.31 8.58
CA ILE A 817 -54.75 -1.36 8.71
C ILE A 817 -55.41 -0.98 7.38
N PHE A 818 -54.93 0.08 6.74
CA PHE A 818 -55.38 0.51 5.41
C PHE A 818 -55.17 -0.58 4.36
N ALA A 819 -54.04 -1.28 4.39
CA ALA A 819 -53.80 -2.39 3.49
C ALA A 819 -54.79 -3.54 3.71
N TYR A 820 -55.07 -3.92 4.95
CA TYR A 820 -56.05 -4.98 5.22
C TYR A 820 -57.46 -4.62 4.76
N LYS A 821 -57.86 -3.35 4.87
CA LYS A 821 -59.20 -2.89 4.47
C LYS A 821 -59.38 -2.80 2.95
N ASN A 822 -58.34 -2.41 2.22
CA ASN A 822 -58.49 -1.99 0.83
C ASN A 822 -57.81 -2.91 -0.19
N THR A 823 -56.91 -3.81 0.22
CA THR A 823 -56.26 -4.74 -0.72
C THR A 823 -57.24 -5.83 -1.12
N GLU A 824 -57.47 -6.00 -2.42
CA GLU A 824 -58.38 -7.03 -2.92
C GLU A 824 -57.89 -8.45 -2.54
N PRO A 825 -58.78 -9.34 -2.07
CA PRO A 825 -58.43 -10.73 -1.78
C PRO A 825 -57.73 -11.40 -2.98
N GLY A 826 -56.63 -12.10 -2.71
CA GLY A 826 -55.79 -12.72 -3.73
C GLY A 826 -54.68 -11.82 -4.29
N LYS A 827 -54.73 -10.50 -4.04
CA LYS A 827 -53.69 -9.54 -4.47
C LYS A 827 -52.59 -9.34 -3.43
N ILE A 828 -51.65 -8.45 -3.75
CA ILE A 828 -50.44 -8.19 -2.98
C ILE A 828 -50.46 -6.81 -2.34
N CYS A 829 -50.06 -6.77 -1.06
CA CYS A 829 -49.63 -5.55 -0.37
C CYS A 829 -48.09 -5.52 -0.32
N LEU A 830 -47.50 -4.41 -0.77
CA LEU A 830 -46.06 -4.23 -0.89
C LEU A 830 -45.56 -3.03 -0.06
N LEU A 831 -44.68 -3.27 0.91
CA LEU A 831 -43.86 -2.22 1.51
C LEU A 831 -42.64 -1.97 0.62
N SER A 832 -42.63 -0.88 -0.15
CA SER A 832 -41.48 -0.50 -0.97
C SER A 832 -41.44 1.02 -1.16
N SER A 833 -40.80 1.72 -0.22
CA SER A 833 -41.06 3.14 0.00
C SER A 833 -40.55 4.12 -1.06
N ALA A 834 -39.76 3.67 -2.04
CA ALA A 834 -39.13 4.50 -3.08
C ALA A 834 -38.29 5.68 -2.55
N SER A 835 -38.01 5.69 -1.24
CA SER A 835 -37.30 6.76 -0.52
C SER A 835 -36.64 6.20 0.74
N PRO A 836 -35.51 6.77 1.20
CA PRO A 836 -34.88 6.41 2.46
C PRO A 836 -35.81 6.61 3.65
N SER A 837 -35.59 5.86 4.73
CA SER A 837 -36.50 5.83 5.88
C SER A 837 -36.14 6.82 7.00
N TYR A 838 -35.04 7.56 6.89
CA TYR A 838 -34.47 8.37 7.98
C TYR A 838 -35.37 9.49 8.52
N SER A 839 -36.42 9.88 7.80
CA SER A 839 -37.40 10.88 8.27
C SER A 839 -38.32 10.37 9.37
N LEU A 840 -38.56 9.05 9.44
CA LEU A 840 -39.52 8.44 10.35
C LEU A 840 -38.95 7.23 11.12
N TRP A 841 -37.88 6.61 10.61
CA TRP A 841 -37.24 5.44 11.20
C TRP A 841 -35.73 5.64 11.27
N LYS A 842 -35.05 4.96 12.19
CA LYS A 842 -33.60 4.96 12.33
C LYS A 842 -32.89 4.40 11.11
N ASN A 843 -33.45 3.36 10.50
CA ASN A 843 -32.92 2.66 9.32
C ASN A 843 -34.04 1.90 8.59
N PHE A 844 -33.71 1.13 7.56
CA PHE A 844 -34.72 0.40 6.78
C PHE A 844 -35.14 -0.91 7.46
N GLU A 845 -34.25 -1.49 8.26
CA GLU A 845 -34.50 -2.70 9.03
C GLU A 845 -35.63 -2.48 10.04
N GLU A 846 -35.56 -1.39 10.82
CA GLU A 846 -36.62 -1.01 11.77
C GLU A 846 -37.97 -0.84 11.07
N LYS A 847 -37.99 -0.11 9.94
CA LYS A 847 -39.20 0.07 9.12
C LYS A 847 -39.81 -1.26 8.68
N GLY A 848 -38.98 -2.17 8.15
CA GLY A 848 -39.43 -3.48 7.68
C GLY A 848 -39.85 -4.41 8.83
N ASP A 849 -39.14 -4.40 9.95
CA ASP A 849 -39.47 -5.18 11.14
C ASP A 849 -40.81 -4.73 11.73
N GLN A 850 -41.05 -3.42 11.80
CA GLN A 850 -42.33 -2.87 12.25
C GLN A 850 -43.48 -3.33 11.33
N PHE A 851 -43.30 -3.27 10.01
CA PHE A 851 -44.29 -3.77 9.05
C PHE A 851 -44.58 -5.27 9.25
N LYS A 852 -43.54 -6.10 9.37
CA LYS A 852 -43.69 -7.55 9.58
C LYS A 852 -44.42 -7.87 10.89
N LEU A 853 -44.12 -7.15 11.96
CA LEU A 853 -44.78 -7.30 13.25
C LEU A 853 -46.26 -6.94 13.15
N LEU A 854 -46.58 -5.80 12.55
CA LEU A 854 -47.95 -5.31 12.42
C LEU A 854 -48.80 -6.18 11.50
N VAL A 855 -48.26 -6.64 10.36
CA VAL A 855 -48.94 -7.61 9.49
C VAL A 855 -49.31 -8.88 10.28
N LYS A 856 -48.41 -9.39 11.12
CA LYS A 856 -48.72 -10.56 11.96
C LYS A 856 -49.71 -10.26 13.09
N ALA A 857 -49.71 -9.05 13.63
CA ALA A 857 -50.62 -8.65 14.71
C ALA A 857 -52.06 -8.49 14.19
N TYR A 858 -52.22 -7.82 13.03
CA TYR A 858 -53.50 -7.49 12.41
C TYR A 858 -54.09 -8.62 11.53
N GLN A 859 -53.50 -9.82 11.59
CA GLN A 859 -54.07 -11.01 10.94
C GLN A 859 -55.32 -11.55 11.64
N LYS A 860 -55.48 -11.26 12.94
CA LYS A 860 -56.69 -11.56 13.72
C LYS A 860 -57.87 -10.72 13.22
#